data_AF-A0ABC8XJP8-F1
#
_entry.id   AF-A0ABC8XJP8-F1
#
_cell.length_a   1.000
_cell.length_b   1.000
_cell.length_c   1.000
_cell.angle_alpha   90.00
_cell.angle_beta   90.00
_cell.angle_gamma   90.00
#
_symmetry.space_group_name_H-M   'P 1'
#
loop_
_entity.id
_entity.type
_entity.pdbx_description
1 polymer ?
#
loop_
_entity_poly.entity_id
_entity_poly.type
_entity_poly.pdbx_seq_one_letter_code
_entity_poly.pdbx_strand_id
1 'polypeptide(L)'
;MGRSDSAPGSSGSNPSSAAKIGSDTSPGSSGSNPSSTAKDRLVVLSELLGHIHGYYNAALDQLPVVETPALIPRLLDAGVCFGLMDPVSNIIANTVASLSLEALPEPNAALQDDDDDDYLEEEGEEDGEDEDNRSRKSRKRMVEVVVEEEDMRIGQVRKRKVVAAAVEEENNKSRKKGRKRNNNNKSLVAAAEAQRRREEVMSMITTDASSILYLPPRMRRGSLMESRTVAQRSLEGLVTFLICYFHHLPVSEALHYLLLSKADLLAAVHLIEYSRGMGVRLFPFSSPTMEISLRCAAMSASHPEPVTFASRSLSMASRLEQLSQILTIGCRLSLDALRRLHELLEEPLKEALDSPKPIRQAALRLNRYIKGTNSLNKFSLEFKETLRILLLEKVHVLYLKAIAQLPRDDLRGRYHRGLLKAGHCFGPAIDPVSNIILNTIWFDTAFPTHEEFKMDMICSNSLVRIECRSLNGLLAFLHNLFPTLSEHDALMYLFHSNADLEEVIFRAMCDHDISSSYKDAYKAAADAAWHPHPDAQAEFAVSTRPTLLPIVESSQVINRTLTSSEVELISRYFSQKSYTAKSVPSVPKLVPGADKIVKRNQQKFMANQYFIRRKVKAALKRYAKEKGTEYELHVICGTNCDIPENGRHGYFLNRKGFPYAHVNFLARPKGSQPDNTAPSLFFLECSNGEEDLNTLFLCCTELESPTDSGRCFHCEYKGKKIVHPAVGTYRGRETDFEELSCGKRKIDNEGLIIAEKMSIEFVGLSSEEDGLYFDPSMDYDFAVGLNNLVMEEEEARKELLGENLPPTDMPIETELLAETTQDVLQDCHRHLILQC
;
A
#
# COMPACT_ATOMS: atom_id res chain seq x y z
N MET A 1 -45.44 27.97 55.95
CA MET A 1 -45.35 28.89 57.10
C MET A 1 -43.94 29.47 57.12
N GLY A 2 -43.74 30.62 56.47
CA GLY A 2 -43.10 31.83 57.03
C GLY A 2 -41.57 31.78 56.91
N ARG A 3 -40.83 32.81 56.47
CA ARG A 3 -41.06 34.23 56.18
C ARG A 3 -39.71 34.71 55.55
N SER A 4 -39.70 35.36 54.37
CA SER A 4 -39.39 36.80 54.13
C SER A 4 -38.04 37.28 54.70
N ASP A 5 -37.12 38.02 54.06
CA ASP A 5 -36.97 38.77 52.81
C ASP A 5 -35.44 39.04 52.69
N SER A 6 -34.79 39.26 51.54
CA SER A 6 -34.70 40.59 50.91
C SER A 6 -33.76 40.55 49.68
N ALA A 7 -34.16 41.28 48.63
CA ALA A 7 -33.48 41.58 47.36
C ALA A 7 -32.37 42.67 47.55
N PRO A 8 -31.81 43.39 46.52
CA PRO A 8 -32.00 43.37 45.05
C PRO A 8 -30.70 43.44 44.19
N GLY A 9 -30.72 43.15 42.88
CA GLY A 9 -30.81 44.13 41.77
C GLY A 9 -29.46 44.19 41.00
N SER A 10 -29.30 44.46 39.71
CA SER A 10 -30.16 44.80 38.55
C SER A 10 -29.24 44.91 37.30
N SER A 11 -29.76 44.58 36.10
CA SER A 11 -29.52 45.21 34.76
C SER A 11 -28.08 45.36 34.24
N GLY A 12 -27.66 45.04 33.01
CA GLY A 12 -28.32 45.01 31.70
C GLY A 12 -27.39 45.65 30.65
N SER A 13 -27.68 45.43 29.36
CA SER A 13 -27.28 46.18 28.13
C SER A 13 -26.05 45.77 27.27
N ASN A 14 -26.35 45.50 25.97
CA ASN A 14 -25.47 45.55 24.78
C ASN A 14 -24.97 46.99 24.49
N PRO A 15 -23.98 47.27 23.60
CA PRO A 15 -24.25 47.43 22.15
C PRO A 15 -23.05 47.27 21.16
N SER A 16 -23.38 47.37 19.87
CA SER A 16 -22.55 47.50 18.65
C SER A 16 -21.78 48.84 18.52
N SER A 17 -20.68 48.90 17.73
CA SER A 17 -20.32 50.07 16.89
C SER A 17 -19.22 49.77 15.85
N ALA A 18 -19.14 50.61 14.81
CA ALA A 18 -18.47 50.39 13.53
C ALA A 18 -17.24 51.29 13.26
N ALA A 19 -16.44 50.88 12.26
CA ALA A 19 -15.65 51.65 11.26
C ALA A 19 -14.33 52.38 11.64
N LYS A 20 -13.25 52.10 10.87
CA LYS A 20 -12.45 53.11 10.11
C LYS A 20 -11.37 52.51 9.18
N ILE A 21 -11.20 53.17 8.04
CA ILE A 21 -10.22 52.97 6.95
C ILE A 21 -8.89 53.69 7.29
N GLY A 22 -7.74 53.11 6.90
CA GLY A 22 -6.42 53.75 6.87
C GLY A 22 -5.41 52.96 6.02
N SER A 23 -4.70 53.66 5.13
CA SER A 23 -3.84 53.19 4.04
C SER A 23 -2.33 53.08 4.39
N ASP A 24 -1.62 52.29 3.58
CA ASP A 24 -0.17 52.27 3.25
C ASP A 24 0.92 51.95 4.30
N THR A 25 1.59 50.80 4.14
CA THR A 25 3.06 50.64 3.99
C THR A 25 3.46 49.17 3.73
N SER A 26 4.37 48.94 2.77
CA SER A 26 4.90 47.62 2.36
C SER A 26 6.06 47.10 3.27
N PRO A 27 6.71 45.97 2.92
CA PRO A 27 6.60 44.67 3.58
C PRO A 27 7.74 44.40 4.59
N GLY A 28 7.37 44.13 5.85
CA GLY A 28 8.31 43.67 6.87
C GLY A 28 8.42 42.15 6.84
N SER A 29 9.64 41.64 6.64
CA SER A 29 9.95 40.22 6.76
C SER A 29 9.61 39.72 8.17
N SER A 30 8.70 38.76 8.27
CA SER A 30 8.53 38.00 9.51
C SER A 30 8.54 36.53 9.17
N GLY A 31 9.67 35.89 9.45
CA GLY A 31 9.79 34.44 9.43
C GLY A 31 8.69 33.83 10.27
N SER A 32 7.73 33.21 9.60
CA SER A 32 6.76 32.35 10.24
C SER A 32 7.52 31.13 10.74
N ASN A 33 7.64 30.99 12.06
CA ASN A 33 8.04 29.73 12.67
C ASN A 33 7.14 28.62 12.09
N PRO A 34 7.69 27.53 11.53
CA PRO A 34 6.89 26.45 10.99
C PRO A 34 5.98 25.87 12.09
N SER A 35 4.76 25.49 11.72
CA SER A 35 3.81 24.78 12.60
C SER A 35 4.49 23.58 13.24
N SER A 36 4.05 23.16 14.45
CA SER A 36 4.62 21.99 15.15
C SER A 36 4.71 20.76 14.23
N THR A 37 3.67 20.52 13.42
CA THR A 37 3.59 19.45 12.42
C THR A 37 4.66 19.51 11.33
N ALA A 38 5.04 20.70 10.87
CA ALA A 38 6.08 20.87 9.86
C ALA A 38 7.49 20.66 10.46
N LYS A 39 7.68 21.01 11.75
CA LYS A 39 8.91 20.71 12.48
C LYS A 39 9.07 19.22 12.70
N ASP A 40 8.00 18.52 13.09
CA ASP A 40 8.01 17.07 13.32
C ASP A 40 8.33 16.31 12.02
N ARG A 41 7.74 16.73 10.88
CA ARG A 41 8.08 16.17 9.56
C ARG A 41 9.56 16.35 9.20
N LEU A 42 10.13 17.53 9.45
CA LEU A 42 11.53 17.81 9.12
C LEU A 42 12.49 16.93 9.95
N VAL A 43 12.17 16.70 11.22
CA VAL A 43 12.94 15.80 12.11
C VAL A 43 12.94 14.38 11.56
N VAL A 44 11.76 13.85 11.23
CA VAL A 44 11.62 12.49 10.65
C VAL A 44 12.42 12.35 9.35
N LEU A 45 12.32 13.34 8.45
CA LEU A 45 13.06 13.32 7.19
C LEU A 45 14.59 13.39 7.41
N SER A 46 15.04 14.21 8.36
CA SER A 46 16.47 14.31 8.68
C SER A 46 17.03 13.01 9.24
N GLU A 47 16.29 12.30 10.10
CA GLU A 47 16.73 11.03 10.66
C GLU A 47 16.75 9.92 9.59
N LEU A 48 15.72 9.85 8.76
CA LEU A 48 15.67 8.94 7.61
C LEU A 48 16.82 9.17 6.64
N LEU A 49 17.09 10.43 6.28
CA LEU A 49 18.22 10.77 5.42
C LEU A 49 19.55 10.42 6.08
N GLY A 50 19.69 10.58 7.40
CA GLY A 50 20.87 10.12 8.14
C GLY A 50 21.13 8.61 7.98
N HIS A 51 20.09 7.78 8.05
CA HIS A 51 20.21 6.34 7.76
C HIS A 51 20.62 6.07 6.32
N ILE A 52 19.97 6.73 5.36
CA ILE A 52 20.25 6.60 3.93
C ILE A 52 21.69 7.01 3.61
N HIS A 53 22.18 8.14 4.14
CA HIS A 53 23.57 8.59 3.98
C HIS A 53 24.55 7.57 4.58
N GLY A 54 24.21 6.97 5.73
CA GLY A 54 24.96 5.88 6.32
C GLY A 54 25.10 4.66 5.39
N TYR A 55 24.04 4.29 4.67
CA TYR A 55 24.07 3.20 3.70
C TYR A 55 24.95 3.50 2.49
N TYR A 56 24.87 4.72 1.93
CA TYR A 56 25.77 5.13 0.85
C TYR A 56 27.23 5.16 1.30
N ASN A 57 27.48 5.63 2.51
CA ASN A 57 28.82 5.64 3.10
C ASN A 57 29.38 4.21 3.21
N ALA A 58 28.57 3.26 3.69
CA ALA A 58 28.95 1.84 3.77
C ALA A 58 29.12 1.19 2.38
N ALA A 59 28.32 1.59 1.38
CA ALA A 59 28.47 1.11 0.01
C ALA A 59 29.78 1.62 -0.64
N LEU A 60 30.15 2.88 -0.43
CA LEU A 60 31.42 3.45 -0.89
C LEU A 60 32.64 2.82 -0.22
N ASP A 61 32.50 2.30 0.99
CA ASP A 61 33.56 1.53 1.65
C ASP A 61 33.78 0.17 0.98
N GLN A 62 32.75 -0.39 0.35
CA GLN A 62 32.83 -1.68 -0.34
C GLN A 62 33.17 -1.53 -1.83
N LEU A 63 32.69 -0.49 -2.51
CA LEU A 63 32.94 -0.26 -3.93
C LEU A 63 34.39 0.20 -4.18
N PRO A 64 35.11 -0.37 -5.17
CA PRO A 64 36.46 0.06 -5.56
C PRO A 64 36.38 1.30 -6.47
N VAL A 65 35.83 2.40 -5.96
CA VAL A 65 35.61 3.65 -6.72
C VAL A 65 36.91 4.37 -7.08
N VAL A 66 38.02 4.02 -6.43
CA VAL A 66 39.35 4.57 -6.72
C VAL A 66 39.95 3.88 -7.93
N GLU A 67 39.86 2.55 -7.96
CA GLU A 67 40.34 1.68 -9.03
C GLU A 67 39.44 1.76 -10.26
N THR A 68 38.13 1.98 -10.06
CA THR A 68 37.13 2.07 -11.12
C THR A 68 36.27 3.34 -10.97
N PRO A 69 36.78 4.53 -11.37
CA PRO A 69 36.03 5.78 -11.29
C PRO A 69 34.72 5.79 -12.10
N ALA A 70 34.59 4.90 -13.10
CA ALA A 70 33.38 4.71 -13.88
C ALA A 70 32.16 4.27 -13.03
N LEU A 71 32.37 3.76 -11.82
CA LEU A 71 31.30 3.43 -10.88
C LEU A 71 30.61 4.68 -10.30
N ILE A 72 31.27 5.85 -10.27
CA ILE A 72 30.73 7.05 -9.62
C ILE A 72 29.47 7.58 -10.35
N PRO A 73 29.48 7.82 -11.67
CA PRO A 73 28.27 8.23 -12.38
C PRO A 73 27.14 7.21 -12.25
N ARG A 74 27.48 5.92 -12.26
CA ARG A 74 26.52 4.81 -12.13
C ARG A 74 25.86 4.76 -10.77
N LEU A 75 26.64 5.01 -9.71
CA LEU A 75 26.14 5.13 -8.35
C LEU A 75 25.16 6.31 -8.24
N LEU A 76 25.52 7.46 -8.80
CA LEU A 76 24.68 8.66 -8.73
C LEU A 76 23.41 8.55 -9.59
N ASP A 77 23.46 7.84 -10.71
CA ASP A 77 22.35 7.70 -11.65
C ASP A 77 21.40 6.55 -11.29
N ALA A 78 21.93 5.37 -10.98
CA ALA A 78 21.16 4.13 -10.81
C ALA A 78 21.27 3.47 -9.42
N GLY A 79 22.27 3.85 -8.61
CA GLY A 79 22.60 3.23 -7.32
C GLY A 79 21.62 3.50 -6.17
N VAL A 80 20.32 3.33 -6.39
CA VAL A 80 19.27 3.53 -5.38
C VAL A 80 19.34 2.48 -4.27
N CYS A 81 18.91 2.83 -3.05
CA CYS A 81 19.03 1.96 -1.87
C CYS A 81 17.83 1.03 -1.62
N PHE A 82 16.78 1.13 -2.42
CA PHE A 82 15.60 0.28 -2.33
C PHE A 82 15.67 -0.89 -3.32
N GLY A 83 14.94 -1.96 -2.99
CA GLY A 83 15.01 -3.25 -3.67
C GLY A 83 14.67 -4.38 -2.71
N LEU A 84 14.88 -5.63 -3.13
CA LEU A 84 14.55 -6.83 -2.35
C LEU A 84 15.73 -7.39 -1.53
N MET A 85 16.82 -6.62 -1.38
CA MET A 85 17.95 -6.93 -0.50
C MET A 85 18.05 -5.90 0.65
N ASP A 86 19.08 -6.02 1.49
CA ASP A 86 19.41 -4.94 2.43
C ASP A 86 19.85 -3.66 1.68
N PRO A 87 19.70 -2.48 2.30
CA PRO A 87 19.94 -1.21 1.62
C PRO A 87 21.35 -1.06 1.00
N VAL A 88 22.38 -1.60 1.64
CA VAL A 88 23.76 -1.48 1.14
C VAL A 88 23.97 -2.37 -0.07
N SER A 89 23.50 -3.62 0.01
CA SER A 89 23.55 -4.54 -1.13
C SER A 89 22.75 -4.03 -2.33
N ASN A 90 21.58 -3.41 -2.12
CA ASN A 90 20.82 -2.77 -3.21
C ASN A 90 21.65 -1.68 -3.90
N ILE A 91 22.28 -0.76 -3.15
CA ILE A 91 23.11 0.31 -3.72
C ILE A 91 24.21 -0.28 -4.61
N ILE A 92 24.94 -1.28 -4.10
CA ILE A 92 26.05 -1.92 -4.83
C ILE A 92 25.53 -2.62 -6.08
N ALA A 93 24.52 -3.48 -5.95
CA ALA A 93 24.02 -4.28 -7.05
C ALA A 93 23.41 -3.40 -8.16
N ASN A 94 22.63 -2.38 -7.80
CA ASN A 94 22.06 -1.44 -8.77
C ASN A 94 23.13 -0.61 -9.48
N THR A 95 24.19 -0.21 -8.77
CA THR A 95 25.34 0.49 -9.35
C THR A 95 26.03 -0.41 -10.40
N VAL A 96 26.33 -1.65 -10.03
CA VAL A 96 27.04 -2.60 -10.90
C VAL A 96 26.18 -3.04 -12.08
N ALA A 97 24.88 -3.24 -11.90
CA ALA A 97 23.94 -3.60 -12.97
C ALA A 97 23.88 -2.55 -14.09
N SER A 98 24.15 -1.28 -13.78
CA SER A 98 24.15 -0.21 -14.77
C SER A 98 25.51 -0.02 -15.47
N LEU A 99 26.54 -0.76 -15.05
CA LEU A 99 27.90 -0.69 -15.59
C LEU A 99 28.01 -1.51 -16.88
N SER A 100 28.68 -0.95 -17.89
CA SER A 100 29.10 -1.71 -19.06
C SER A 100 30.43 -2.43 -18.75
N LEU A 101 30.52 -3.74 -18.98
CA LEU A 101 31.73 -4.56 -18.73
C LEU A 101 33.00 -4.00 -19.39
N GLU A 102 32.86 -3.32 -20.54
CA GLU A 102 33.93 -2.62 -21.26
C GLU A 102 34.60 -1.50 -20.44
N ALA A 103 33.96 -1.03 -19.36
CA ALA A 103 34.48 0.01 -18.49
C ALA A 103 35.31 -0.52 -17.31
N LEU A 104 35.39 -1.86 -17.11
CA LEU A 104 36.26 -2.46 -16.10
C LEU A 104 37.67 -2.65 -16.65
N PRO A 105 38.73 -2.41 -15.85
CA PRO A 105 40.10 -2.76 -16.26
C PRO A 105 40.17 -4.24 -16.65
N GLU A 106 40.89 -4.59 -17.72
CA GLU A 106 41.21 -5.99 -18.07
C GLU A 106 41.85 -6.70 -16.85
N PRO A 107 41.58 -8.00 -16.62
CA PRO A 107 42.27 -8.72 -15.57
C PRO A 107 43.77 -8.61 -15.86
N ASN A 108 44.53 -8.06 -14.92
CA ASN A 108 45.98 -8.09 -15.01
C ASN A 108 46.37 -9.56 -15.18
N ALA A 109 46.80 -9.94 -16.38
CA ALA A 109 47.63 -11.11 -16.56
C ALA A 109 48.75 -10.95 -15.53
N ALA A 110 48.77 -11.86 -14.55
CA ALA A 110 49.82 -11.87 -13.54
C ALA A 110 51.16 -11.70 -14.25
N LEU A 111 52.05 -10.90 -13.65
CA LEU A 111 53.46 -10.87 -13.99
C LEU A 111 53.92 -12.31 -14.19
N GLN A 112 54.05 -12.72 -15.45
CA GLN A 112 54.94 -13.80 -15.83
C GLN A 112 56.31 -13.21 -15.55
N ASP A 113 56.94 -13.70 -14.49
CA ASP A 113 58.39 -13.57 -14.38
C ASP A 113 58.95 -14.17 -15.68
N ASP A 114 59.62 -13.33 -16.46
CA ASP A 114 60.34 -13.70 -17.67
C ASP A 114 61.48 -14.66 -17.27
N ASP A 115 61.19 -15.96 -17.19
CA ASP A 115 62.17 -17.02 -17.33
C ASP A 115 62.29 -17.32 -18.83
N ASP A 116 63.17 -16.56 -19.49
CA ASP A 116 63.68 -16.85 -20.83
C ASP A 116 64.50 -18.16 -20.78
N ASP A 117 63.85 -19.31 -20.95
CA ASP A 117 64.50 -20.58 -21.30
C ASP A 117 64.33 -20.83 -22.81
N ASP A 118 65.30 -20.36 -23.60
CA ASP A 118 65.50 -20.73 -25.00
C ASP A 118 66.05 -22.18 -25.07
N TYR A 119 65.36 -23.04 -25.83
CA TYR A 119 65.82 -24.37 -26.25
C TYR A 119 66.26 -24.36 -27.72
N LEU A 120 67.09 -25.37 -28.05
CA LEU A 120 67.62 -25.86 -29.35
C LEU A 120 69.08 -25.44 -29.60
N GLU A 121 70.05 -26.33 -29.85
CA GLU A 121 70.08 -27.78 -30.14
C GLU A 121 71.55 -28.28 -29.97
N GLU A 122 71.69 -29.54 -29.51
CA GLU A 122 72.66 -30.62 -29.85
C GLU A 122 74.17 -30.28 -30.01
N GLU A 123 75.17 -31.01 -29.51
CA GLU A 123 75.52 -32.45 -29.55
C GLU A 123 76.52 -32.70 -28.37
N GLY A 124 76.56 -33.83 -27.66
CA GLY A 124 77.11 -35.12 -28.10
C GLY A 124 78.53 -35.34 -27.53
N GLU A 125 78.68 -36.36 -26.65
CA GLU A 125 79.92 -37.13 -26.34
C GLU A 125 81.08 -36.39 -25.62
N GLU A 126 81.91 -36.96 -24.74
CA GLU A 126 82.02 -38.21 -23.98
C GLU A 126 83.15 -37.98 -22.94
N ASP A 127 83.30 -38.94 -22.01
CA ASP A 127 84.47 -39.17 -21.14
C ASP A 127 84.71 -38.22 -19.95
N GLY A 128 84.95 -38.69 -18.72
CA GLY A 128 85.49 -39.98 -18.31
C GLY A 128 86.67 -39.73 -17.37
N GLU A 129 86.39 -39.86 -16.08
CA GLU A 129 87.28 -40.35 -15.01
C GLU A 129 88.61 -39.64 -14.64
N ASP A 130 88.94 -39.94 -13.38
CA ASP A 130 90.22 -39.90 -12.68
C ASP A 130 90.63 -38.66 -11.89
N GLU A 131 90.57 -38.70 -10.56
CA GLU A 131 91.33 -39.51 -9.58
C GLU A 131 92.59 -38.77 -9.06
N ASP A 132 92.51 -38.47 -7.76
CA ASP A 132 93.42 -38.99 -6.75
C ASP A 132 94.52 -38.08 -6.15
N ASN A 133 94.46 -38.07 -4.79
CA ASN A 133 95.54 -38.21 -3.82
C ASN A 133 96.68 -37.16 -3.81
N ARG A 134 97.37 -36.83 -2.72
CA ARG A 134 97.68 -37.35 -1.37
C ARG A 134 98.62 -36.26 -0.79
N SER A 135 99.05 -36.15 0.47
CA SER A 135 98.85 -36.76 1.77
C SER A 135 99.78 -36.01 2.74
N ARG A 136 99.42 -36.01 4.03
CA ARG A 136 100.27 -36.25 5.22
C ARG A 136 101.50 -35.34 5.48
N LYS A 137 101.51 -34.57 6.58
CA LYS A 137 101.85 -34.95 7.98
C LYS A 137 103.37 -35.00 8.25
N SER A 138 103.88 -34.09 9.11
CA SER A 138 104.60 -34.41 10.37
C SER A 138 105.71 -33.42 10.78
N ARG A 139 105.60 -32.94 12.03
CA ARG A 139 106.61 -32.86 13.12
C ARG A 139 107.92 -32.02 13.00
N LYS A 140 108.09 -31.24 14.09
CA LYS A 140 109.26 -31.08 15.00
C LYS A 140 110.21 -29.87 14.84
N ARG A 141 110.07 -28.94 15.82
CA ARG A 141 111.06 -28.26 16.69
C ARG A 141 112.50 -28.02 16.17
N MET A 142 112.96 -26.76 16.24
CA MET A 142 114.01 -26.22 17.16
C MET A 142 114.31 -24.74 16.80
N VAL A 143 114.13 -23.80 17.75
CA VAL A 143 115.16 -23.04 18.49
C VAL A 143 115.48 -21.67 17.85
N GLU A 144 114.90 -20.64 18.48
CA GLU A 144 115.56 -19.43 19.03
C GLU A 144 116.53 -18.61 18.14
N VAL A 145 116.22 -17.29 18.00
CA VAL A 145 117.10 -16.13 18.28
C VAL A 145 116.72 -14.90 17.42
N VAL A 146 116.09 -13.93 18.11
CA VAL A 146 116.34 -12.46 18.10
C VAL A 146 115.91 -11.58 16.91
N VAL A 147 114.95 -10.70 17.27
CA VAL A 147 114.63 -9.31 16.85
C VAL A 147 113.73 -9.12 15.62
N GLU A 148 112.49 -8.76 15.96
CA GLU A 148 111.45 -8.19 15.13
C GLU A 148 111.81 -6.75 14.71
N GLU A 149 111.80 -6.48 13.42
CA GLU A 149 111.39 -5.20 12.86
C GLU A 149 111.12 -5.39 11.35
N GLU A 150 109.88 -5.72 10.97
CA GLU A 150 109.30 -5.27 9.68
C GLU A 150 107.79 -5.52 9.63
N ASP A 151 107.08 -5.00 10.63
CA ASP A 151 105.62 -4.94 10.64
C ASP A 151 105.15 -3.67 9.92
N MET A 152 105.41 -3.56 8.61
CA MET A 152 104.99 -2.38 7.85
C MET A 152 104.78 -2.62 6.35
N ARG A 153 104.04 -3.65 5.94
CA ARG A 153 103.48 -3.72 4.56
C ARG A 153 102.32 -4.69 4.32
N ILE A 154 101.57 -5.09 5.36
CA ILE A 154 100.29 -5.84 5.22
C ILE A 154 99.16 -5.14 6.00
N GLY A 155 99.17 -3.80 6.03
CA GLY A 155 98.18 -2.99 6.76
C GLY A 155 97.19 -2.18 5.92
N GLN A 156 97.45 -1.96 4.62
CA GLN A 156 96.72 -0.94 3.85
C GLN A 156 95.75 -1.44 2.77
N VAL A 157 95.81 -2.71 2.34
CA VAL A 157 94.88 -3.23 1.30
C VAL A 157 93.61 -3.86 1.91
N ARG A 158 93.68 -4.47 3.10
CA ARG A 158 92.51 -5.04 3.79
C ARG A 158 91.59 -3.99 4.42
N LYS A 159 92.11 -2.84 4.88
CA LYS A 159 91.27 -1.76 5.42
C LYS A 159 90.46 -1.02 4.34
N ARG A 160 90.96 -0.87 3.11
CA ARG A 160 90.22 -0.22 2.02
C ARG A 160 89.07 -1.06 1.47
N LYS A 161 89.21 -2.40 1.44
CA LYS A 161 88.14 -3.32 0.97
C LYS A 161 87.00 -3.47 1.98
N VAL A 162 87.31 -3.49 3.28
CA VAL A 162 86.30 -3.58 4.35
C VAL A 162 85.54 -2.27 4.53
N VAL A 163 86.20 -1.12 4.37
CA VAL A 163 85.54 0.20 4.43
C VAL A 163 84.67 0.43 3.19
N ALA A 164 85.10 0.02 1.99
CA ALA A 164 84.27 0.14 0.78
C ALA A 164 83.00 -0.74 0.85
N ALA A 165 83.12 -1.99 1.32
CA ALA A 165 81.96 -2.89 1.50
C ALA A 165 80.99 -2.40 2.59
N ALA A 166 81.50 -1.84 3.69
CA ALA A 166 80.66 -1.26 4.74
C ALA A 166 79.89 -0.01 4.27
N VAL A 167 80.53 0.85 3.46
CA VAL A 167 79.91 2.04 2.87
C VAL A 167 78.86 1.68 1.81
N GLU A 168 79.07 0.60 1.05
CA GLU A 168 78.09 0.11 0.07
C GLU A 168 76.85 -0.53 0.73
N GLU A 169 77.05 -1.27 1.83
CA GLU A 169 75.98 -1.87 2.62
C GLU A 169 75.14 -0.80 3.35
N GLU A 170 75.79 0.25 3.86
CA GLU A 170 75.14 1.39 4.52
C GLU A 170 74.38 2.28 3.50
N ASN A 171 74.92 2.45 2.29
CA ASN A 171 74.23 3.13 1.18
C ASN A 171 73.04 2.32 0.65
N ASN A 172 73.12 0.99 0.58
CA ASN A 172 72.00 0.14 0.19
C ASN A 172 70.89 0.08 1.26
N LYS A 173 71.24 0.09 2.56
CA LYS A 173 70.28 0.24 3.66
C LYS A 173 69.60 1.60 3.64
N SER A 174 70.34 2.67 3.32
CA SER A 174 69.81 4.03 3.17
C SER A 174 68.90 4.18 1.95
N ARG A 175 69.26 3.58 0.80
CA ARG A 175 68.42 3.52 -0.40
C ARG A 175 67.16 2.68 -0.20
N LYS A 176 67.22 1.54 0.51
CA LYS A 176 66.04 0.74 0.88
C LYS A 176 65.13 1.48 1.88
N LYS A 177 65.70 2.17 2.87
CA LYS A 177 64.93 3.06 3.78
C LYS A 177 64.29 4.24 3.01
N GLY A 178 65.01 4.85 2.08
CA GLY A 178 64.50 5.90 1.19
C GLY A 178 63.37 5.41 0.28
N ARG A 179 63.51 4.25 -0.37
CA ARG A 179 62.45 3.60 -1.16
C ARG A 179 61.23 3.23 -0.31
N LYS A 180 61.42 2.67 0.88
CA LYS A 180 60.31 2.34 1.80
C LYS A 180 59.59 3.58 2.31
N ARG A 181 60.32 4.66 2.62
CA ARG A 181 59.76 5.95 3.05
C ARG A 181 59.05 6.69 1.90
N ASN A 182 59.57 6.59 0.67
CA ASN A 182 58.94 7.14 -0.53
C ASN A 182 57.69 6.33 -0.93
N ASN A 183 57.71 5.01 -0.81
CA ASN A 183 56.53 4.15 -1.02
C ASN A 183 55.46 4.40 0.05
N ASN A 184 55.84 4.56 1.32
CA ASN A 184 54.91 4.95 2.38
C ASN A 184 54.31 6.34 2.14
N ASN A 185 55.12 7.33 1.72
CA ASN A 185 54.60 8.66 1.38
C ASN A 185 53.68 8.62 0.15
N LYS A 186 54.02 7.86 -0.90
CA LYS A 186 53.15 7.66 -2.07
C LYS A 186 51.84 6.96 -1.69
N SER A 187 51.89 5.96 -0.82
CA SER A 187 50.71 5.26 -0.29
C SER A 187 49.82 6.18 0.56
N LEU A 188 50.42 7.04 1.40
CA LEU A 188 49.68 8.03 2.19
C LEU A 188 49.02 9.12 1.32
N VAL A 189 49.71 9.58 0.27
CA VAL A 189 49.16 10.56 -0.68
C VAL A 189 48.01 9.93 -1.49
N ALA A 190 48.18 8.70 -1.97
CA ALA A 190 47.13 7.97 -2.68
C ALA A 190 45.91 7.69 -1.79
N ALA A 191 46.12 7.35 -0.51
CA ALA A 191 45.05 7.16 0.46
C ALA A 191 44.31 8.49 0.77
N ALA A 192 45.04 9.61 0.87
CA ALA A 192 44.44 10.93 1.07
C ALA A 192 43.63 11.39 -0.16
N GLU A 193 44.12 11.11 -1.38
CA GLU A 193 43.41 11.42 -2.62
C GLU A 193 42.16 10.55 -2.79
N ALA A 194 42.24 9.25 -2.44
CA ALA A 194 41.09 8.36 -2.39
C ALA A 194 40.02 8.85 -1.40
N GLN A 195 40.45 9.27 -0.21
CA GLN A 195 39.56 9.84 0.81
C GLN A 195 38.90 11.13 0.34
N ARG A 196 39.65 12.03 -0.31
CA ARG A 196 39.12 13.26 -0.88
C ARG A 196 38.06 13.00 -1.96
N ARG A 197 38.34 12.11 -2.91
CA ARG A 197 37.36 11.72 -3.94
C ARG A 197 36.09 11.14 -3.31
N ARG A 198 36.25 10.33 -2.27
CA ARG A 198 35.12 9.76 -1.52
C ARG A 198 34.26 10.85 -0.85
N GLU A 199 34.87 11.86 -0.25
CA GLU A 199 34.17 13.00 0.35
C GLU A 199 33.44 13.84 -0.71
N GLU A 200 34.06 14.05 -1.88
CA GLU A 200 33.43 14.72 -3.01
C GLU A 200 32.18 13.95 -3.49
N VAL A 201 32.27 12.63 -3.65
CA VAL A 201 31.12 11.79 -4.01
C VAL A 201 30.03 11.83 -2.93
N MET A 202 30.39 11.73 -1.64
CA MET A 202 29.42 11.84 -0.55
C MET A 202 28.74 13.21 -0.50
N SER A 203 29.43 14.29 -0.87
CA SER A 203 28.82 15.62 -0.98
C SER A 203 27.77 15.68 -2.10
N MET A 204 27.93 14.91 -3.19
CA MET A 204 26.94 14.80 -4.27
C MET A 204 25.74 13.93 -3.89
N ILE A 205 25.91 13.04 -2.92
CA ILE A 205 24.86 12.14 -2.42
C ILE A 205 24.02 12.83 -1.33
N THR A 206 24.67 13.59 -0.45
CA THR A 206 24.05 14.20 0.73
C THR A 206 22.89 15.12 0.34
N THR A 207 21.78 15.00 1.07
CA THR A 207 20.55 15.77 0.85
C THR A 207 20.17 16.50 2.12
N ASP A 208 19.81 17.76 2.03
CA ASP A 208 19.17 18.48 3.13
C ASP A 208 17.67 18.15 3.17
N ALA A 209 17.16 17.73 4.33
CA ALA A 209 15.74 17.45 4.53
C ALA A 209 14.84 18.65 4.16
N SER A 210 15.33 19.88 4.30
CA SER A 210 14.59 21.09 3.96
C SER A 210 14.28 21.23 2.46
N SER A 211 15.07 20.58 1.60
CA SER A 211 14.88 20.55 0.14
C SER A 211 13.71 19.66 -0.30
N ILE A 212 13.23 18.75 0.57
CA ILE A 212 12.17 17.80 0.25
C ILE A 212 10.81 18.40 0.57
N LEU A 213 10.20 19.03 -0.43
CA LEU A 213 8.88 19.65 -0.29
C LEU A 213 7.74 18.62 -0.33
N TYR A 214 7.78 17.69 -1.30
CA TYR A 214 6.70 16.74 -1.59
C TYR A 214 7.23 15.30 -1.69
N LEU A 215 6.43 14.34 -1.22
CA LEU A 215 6.67 12.90 -1.37
C LEU A 215 5.34 12.23 -1.75
N PRO A 216 5.23 11.51 -2.88
CA PRO A 216 6.19 11.43 -4.00
C PRO A 216 6.47 12.80 -4.68
N PRO A 217 7.50 12.91 -5.52
CA PRO A 217 7.86 14.16 -6.19
C PRO A 217 6.78 14.57 -7.22
N ARG A 218 6.43 15.86 -7.24
CA ARG A 218 5.49 16.42 -8.23
C ARG A 218 6.26 16.88 -9.48
N MET A 219 6.26 16.08 -10.55
CA MET A 219 6.89 16.49 -11.81
C MET A 219 6.03 17.52 -12.57
N ARG A 220 6.26 18.81 -12.34
CA ARG A 220 5.65 19.85 -13.18
C ARG A 220 6.33 19.90 -14.55
N ARG A 221 5.53 19.80 -15.61
CA ARG A 221 5.96 19.98 -16.99
C ARG A 221 6.57 21.38 -17.15
N GLY A 222 7.89 21.46 -17.32
CA GLY A 222 8.60 22.72 -17.64
C GLY A 222 9.32 23.44 -16.49
N SER A 223 9.41 22.88 -15.28
CA SER A 223 10.36 23.41 -14.28
C SER A 223 11.76 22.90 -14.59
N LEU A 224 12.77 23.79 -14.56
CA LEU A 224 14.17 23.38 -14.44
C LEU A 224 14.26 22.43 -13.24
N MET A 225 14.53 21.15 -13.49
CA MET A 225 14.75 20.19 -12.41
C MET A 225 15.95 20.69 -11.62
N GLU A 226 15.74 21.06 -10.35
CA GLU A 226 16.83 20.98 -9.41
C GLU A 226 17.31 19.52 -9.43
N SER A 227 18.62 19.34 -9.62
CA SER A 227 19.23 18.01 -9.68
C SER A 227 19.07 17.34 -8.31
N ARG A 228 18.03 16.51 -8.17
CA ARG A 228 17.81 15.70 -6.97
C ARG A 228 18.97 14.72 -6.82
N THR A 229 19.53 14.64 -5.63
CA THR A 229 20.59 13.69 -5.30
C THR A 229 20.05 12.25 -5.31
N VAL A 230 20.96 11.27 -5.38
CA VAL A 230 20.59 9.86 -5.29
C VAL A 230 19.99 9.48 -3.92
N ALA A 231 20.33 10.19 -2.83
CA ALA A 231 19.72 9.95 -1.53
C ALA A 231 18.27 10.43 -1.46
N GLN A 232 17.98 11.61 -2.00
CA GLN A 232 16.60 12.09 -2.13
C GLN A 232 15.76 11.14 -2.98
N ARG A 233 16.28 10.78 -4.17
CA ARG A 233 15.61 9.86 -5.11
C ARG A 233 15.35 8.49 -4.48
N SER A 234 16.27 8.00 -3.65
CA SER A 234 16.09 6.78 -2.88
C SER A 234 14.97 6.87 -1.85
N LEU A 235 14.87 7.97 -1.10
CA LEU A 235 13.76 8.19 -0.16
C LEU A 235 12.41 8.29 -0.90
N GLU A 236 12.37 9.02 -2.01
CA GLU A 236 11.18 9.14 -2.87
C GLU A 236 10.73 7.77 -3.39
N GLY A 237 11.66 6.93 -3.84
CA GLY A 237 11.37 5.57 -4.28
C GLY A 237 10.88 4.66 -3.15
N LEU A 238 11.48 4.72 -1.96
CA LEU A 238 11.04 3.97 -0.77
C LEU A 238 9.58 4.30 -0.40
N VAL A 239 9.24 5.58 -0.30
CA VAL A 239 7.88 6.03 0.02
C VAL A 239 6.92 5.62 -1.08
N THR A 240 7.30 5.83 -2.35
CA THR A 240 6.46 5.48 -3.50
C THR A 240 6.18 3.99 -3.57
N PHE A 241 7.18 3.14 -3.29
CA PHE A 241 6.97 1.71 -3.21
C PHE A 241 5.87 1.39 -2.19
N LEU A 242 6.00 1.90 -0.96
CA LEU A 242 5.09 1.52 0.12
C LEU A 242 3.65 1.94 -0.16
N ILE A 243 3.42 3.14 -0.68
CA ILE A 243 2.06 3.63 -0.97
C ILE A 243 1.44 2.98 -2.23
N CYS A 244 2.27 2.52 -3.17
CA CYS A 244 1.80 1.73 -4.32
C CYS A 244 1.52 0.27 -3.92
N TYR A 245 2.32 -0.29 -3.02
CA TYR A 245 2.20 -1.67 -2.56
C TYR A 245 1.02 -1.85 -1.60
N PHE A 246 0.91 -0.99 -0.60
CA PHE A 246 -0.16 -1.05 0.40
C PHE A 246 -1.33 -0.14 0.02
N HIS A 247 -2.51 -0.74 -0.08
CA HIS A 247 -3.75 0.02 -0.17
C HIS A 247 -3.94 0.88 1.09
N HIS A 248 -4.45 2.11 0.92
CA HIS A 248 -4.68 3.06 2.01
C HIS A 248 -3.49 3.36 2.92
N LEU A 249 -2.26 3.39 2.39
CA LEU A 249 -1.11 3.83 3.15
C LEU A 249 -0.82 5.32 2.87
N PRO A 250 -1.09 6.23 3.82
CA PRO A 250 -0.71 7.64 3.67
C PRO A 250 0.82 7.80 3.78
N VAL A 251 1.32 8.92 3.27
CA VAL A 251 2.76 9.21 3.24
C VAL A 251 3.34 9.35 4.64
N SER A 252 2.58 9.90 5.59
CA SER A 252 2.98 10.00 6.99
C SER A 252 3.19 8.64 7.64
N GLU A 253 2.28 7.69 7.37
CA GLU A 253 2.38 6.30 7.85
C GLU A 253 3.55 5.56 7.19
N ALA A 254 3.75 5.74 5.88
CA ALA A 254 4.91 5.20 5.18
C ALA A 254 6.25 5.69 5.77
N LEU A 255 6.36 7.00 6.06
CA LEU A 255 7.54 7.58 6.70
C LEU A 255 7.77 7.03 8.11
N HIS A 256 6.70 6.84 8.89
CA HIS A 256 6.77 6.25 10.22
C HIS A 256 7.36 4.83 10.18
N TYR A 257 6.87 3.98 9.28
CA TYR A 257 7.39 2.62 9.13
C TYR A 257 8.80 2.56 8.57
N LEU A 258 9.15 3.48 7.65
CA LEU A 258 10.54 3.62 7.18
C LEU A 258 11.46 4.05 8.32
N LEU A 259 11.01 4.90 9.24
CA LEU A 259 11.83 5.33 10.37
C LEU A 259 12.14 4.16 11.30
N LEU A 260 11.12 3.39 11.68
CA LEU A 260 11.27 2.20 12.54
C LEU A 260 12.14 1.10 11.90
N SER A 261 12.10 0.99 10.57
CA SER A 261 12.91 0.05 9.80
C SER A 261 14.26 0.63 9.34
N LYS A 262 14.61 1.86 9.75
CA LYS A 262 15.84 2.57 9.36
C LYS A 262 16.02 2.71 7.84
N ALA A 263 14.93 2.90 7.10
CA ALA A 263 14.90 2.96 5.64
C ALA A 263 15.25 1.63 4.92
N ASP A 264 15.12 0.48 5.59
CA ASP A 264 15.12 -0.83 4.95
C ASP A 264 13.72 -1.18 4.44
N LEU A 265 13.57 -1.26 3.12
CA LEU A 265 12.27 -1.46 2.47
C LEU A 265 11.58 -2.75 2.92
N LEU A 266 12.27 -3.89 2.87
CA LEU A 266 11.65 -5.18 3.19
C LEU A 266 11.31 -5.28 4.68
N ALA A 267 12.15 -4.68 5.54
CA ALA A 267 11.85 -4.59 6.96
C ALA A 267 10.60 -3.72 7.20
N ALA A 268 10.44 -2.60 6.47
CA ALA A 268 9.24 -1.76 6.54
C ALA A 268 7.98 -2.50 6.09
N VAL A 269 8.04 -3.21 4.96
CA VAL A 269 6.91 -4.00 4.43
C VAL A 269 6.51 -5.08 5.44
N HIS A 270 7.48 -5.82 5.97
CA HIS A 270 7.20 -6.85 6.97
C HIS A 270 6.57 -6.27 8.25
N LEU A 271 7.01 -5.09 8.68
CA LEU A 271 6.46 -4.40 9.84
C LEU A 271 5.01 -3.93 9.61
N ILE A 272 4.69 -3.43 8.41
CA ILE A 272 3.34 -3.02 8.03
C ILE A 272 2.39 -4.22 7.95
N GLU A 273 2.84 -5.34 7.36
CA GLU A 273 2.03 -6.56 7.31
C GLU A 273 1.73 -7.09 8.71
N TYR A 274 2.73 -7.07 9.59
CA TYR A 274 2.56 -7.44 10.98
C TYR A 274 1.56 -6.53 11.70
N SER A 275 1.70 -5.19 11.55
CA SER A 275 0.82 -4.23 12.21
C SER A 275 -0.63 -4.27 11.68
N ARG A 276 -0.82 -4.57 10.40
CA ARG A 276 -2.13 -4.70 9.75
C ARG A 276 -2.75 -6.09 9.93
N GLY A 277 -2.23 -6.93 10.84
CA GLY A 277 -2.82 -8.24 11.15
C GLY A 277 -2.86 -9.19 9.94
N MET A 278 -2.05 -8.92 8.91
CA MET A 278 -1.86 -9.76 7.73
C MET A 278 -0.86 -10.86 8.12
N GLY A 279 -1.21 -11.66 9.14
CA GLY A 279 -0.32 -12.64 9.74
C GLY A 279 0.34 -13.53 8.69
N VAL A 280 1.68 -13.65 8.76
CA VAL A 280 2.61 -14.52 8.00
C VAL A 280 2.06 -15.09 6.68
N ARG A 281 1.46 -14.25 5.81
CA ARG A 281 1.36 -14.62 4.40
C ARG A 281 2.78 -14.47 3.89
N LEU A 282 3.40 -15.59 3.53
CA LEU A 282 4.68 -15.57 2.83
C LEU A 282 4.47 -14.69 1.59
N PHE A 283 5.24 -13.59 1.48
CA PHE A 283 5.24 -12.69 0.34
C PHE A 283 5.02 -13.49 -0.95
N PRO A 284 3.97 -13.20 -1.74
CA PRO A 284 3.99 -13.58 -3.13
C PRO A 284 4.93 -12.61 -3.83
N PHE A 285 6.25 -12.86 -3.74
CA PHE A 285 7.24 -12.04 -4.44
C PHE A 285 6.99 -12.05 -5.96
N SER A 286 6.36 -13.11 -6.45
CA SER A 286 5.86 -13.29 -7.80
C SER A 286 4.55 -12.54 -8.09
N SER A 287 4.04 -11.72 -7.15
CA SER A 287 2.81 -10.96 -7.38
C SER A 287 3.09 -9.79 -8.32
N PRO A 288 2.20 -9.52 -9.31
CA PRO A 288 2.37 -8.34 -10.15
C PRO A 288 2.31 -7.04 -9.35
N THR A 289 1.65 -7.01 -8.18
CA THR A 289 1.64 -5.84 -7.28
C THR A 289 3.04 -5.46 -6.80
N MET A 290 3.89 -6.44 -6.49
CA MET A 290 5.31 -6.20 -6.17
C MET A 290 6.03 -5.55 -7.35
N GLU A 291 5.93 -6.14 -8.54
CA GLU A 291 6.61 -5.66 -9.74
C GLU A 291 6.19 -4.22 -10.09
N ILE A 292 4.89 -3.95 -10.08
CA ILE A 292 4.32 -2.62 -10.32
C ILE A 292 4.82 -1.62 -9.29
N SER A 293 4.88 -1.99 -8.01
CA SER A 293 5.36 -1.12 -6.94
C SER A 293 6.85 -0.79 -7.10
N LEU A 294 7.68 -1.76 -7.51
CA LEU A 294 9.09 -1.54 -7.84
C LEU A 294 9.24 -0.60 -9.06
N ARG A 295 8.43 -0.78 -10.10
CA ARG A 295 8.42 0.11 -11.28
C ARG A 295 8.05 1.54 -10.88
N CYS A 296 6.96 1.72 -10.14
CA CYS A 296 6.54 3.03 -9.61
C CYS A 296 7.63 3.69 -8.77
N ALA A 297 8.27 2.93 -7.87
CA ALA A 297 9.38 3.41 -7.05
C ALA A 297 10.56 3.89 -7.91
N ALA A 298 10.95 3.10 -8.92
CA ALA A 298 12.01 3.44 -9.85
C ALA A 298 11.66 4.67 -10.71
N MET A 299 10.42 4.81 -11.16
CA MET A 299 9.96 6.00 -11.89
C MET A 299 10.00 7.26 -11.04
N SER A 300 9.52 7.19 -9.80
CA SER A 300 9.56 8.29 -8.82
C SER A 300 11.00 8.71 -8.51
N ALA A 301 11.88 7.72 -8.32
CA ALA A 301 13.31 7.90 -8.16
C ALA A 301 14.04 8.28 -9.46
N SER A 302 13.35 8.45 -10.60
CA SER A 302 13.95 8.76 -11.90
C SER A 302 15.11 7.84 -12.30
N HIS A 303 14.97 6.55 -11.99
CA HIS A 303 15.90 5.53 -12.43
C HIS A 303 15.94 5.48 -13.98
N PRO A 304 17.12 5.31 -14.61
CA PRO A 304 17.25 5.30 -16.08
C PRO A 304 16.40 4.22 -16.76
N GLU A 305 16.27 3.06 -16.12
CA GLU A 305 15.55 1.89 -16.64
C GLU A 305 14.57 1.31 -15.60
N PRO A 306 13.37 1.89 -15.38
CA PRO A 306 12.47 1.45 -14.31
C PRO A 306 11.95 0.02 -14.48
N VAL A 307 11.67 -0.40 -15.71
CA VAL A 307 11.17 -1.76 -16.02
C VAL A 307 12.26 -2.80 -15.75
N THR A 308 13.44 -2.60 -16.31
CA THR A 308 14.60 -3.47 -16.10
C THR A 308 15.03 -3.54 -14.63
N PHE A 309 14.94 -2.43 -13.90
CA PHE A 309 15.18 -2.40 -12.46
C PHE A 309 14.23 -3.33 -11.69
N ALA A 310 12.93 -3.31 -11.99
CA ALA A 310 11.94 -4.12 -11.30
C ALA A 310 12.16 -5.63 -11.56
N SER A 311 12.37 -6.01 -12.82
CA SER A 311 12.65 -7.40 -13.19
C SER A 311 13.97 -7.91 -12.58
N ARG A 312 15.03 -7.08 -12.58
CA ARG A 312 16.31 -7.40 -11.93
C ARG A 312 16.16 -7.52 -10.41
N SER A 313 15.40 -6.63 -9.77
CA SER A 313 15.14 -6.69 -8.33
C SER A 313 14.48 -8.00 -7.91
N LEU A 314 13.49 -8.46 -8.67
CA LEU A 314 12.85 -9.77 -8.49
C LEU A 314 13.85 -10.91 -8.72
N SER A 315 14.72 -10.80 -9.73
CA SER A 315 15.78 -11.78 -9.99
C SER A 315 16.77 -11.90 -8.84
N MET A 316 17.25 -10.78 -8.31
CA MET A 316 18.20 -10.74 -7.19
C MET A 316 17.65 -11.40 -5.94
N ALA A 317 16.35 -11.25 -5.65
CA ALA A 317 15.70 -11.90 -4.51
C ALA A 317 15.81 -13.44 -4.57
N SER A 318 15.79 -14.04 -5.77
CA SER A 318 15.95 -15.48 -5.94
C SER A 318 17.38 -15.96 -5.70
N ARG A 319 18.38 -15.09 -5.91
CA ARG A 319 19.82 -15.39 -5.89
C ARG A 319 20.53 -14.91 -4.62
N LEU A 320 19.79 -14.59 -3.56
CA LEU A 320 20.34 -14.01 -2.33
C LEU A 320 21.54 -14.75 -1.73
N GLU A 321 21.56 -16.08 -1.81
CA GLU A 321 22.66 -16.89 -1.25
C GLU A 321 23.96 -16.70 -2.04
N GLN A 322 23.88 -16.75 -3.37
CA GLN A 322 25.01 -16.49 -4.27
C GLN A 322 25.48 -15.04 -4.12
N LEU A 323 24.54 -14.09 -4.05
CA LEU A 323 24.85 -12.68 -3.83
C LEU A 323 25.52 -12.45 -2.48
N SER A 324 25.09 -13.13 -1.41
CA SER A 324 25.70 -13.00 -0.08
C SER A 324 27.13 -13.55 -0.01
N GLN A 325 27.48 -14.52 -0.86
CA GLN A 325 28.85 -15.03 -0.97
C GLN A 325 29.78 -14.01 -1.67
N ILE A 326 29.23 -13.20 -2.58
CA ILE A 326 29.98 -12.15 -3.28
C ILE A 326 30.05 -10.88 -2.42
N LEU A 327 28.91 -10.45 -1.87
CA LEU A 327 28.74 -9.24 -1.06
C LEU A 327 29.02 -9.56 0.42
N THR A 328 30.30 -9.75 0.75
CA THR A 328 30.70 -9.90 2.16
C THR A 328 30.68 -8.54 2.85
N ILE A 329 29.74 -8.36 3.79
CA ILE A 329 29.54 -7.11 4.53
C ILE A 329 30.86 -6.66 5.18
N GLY A 330 31.28 -5.43 4.86
CA GLY A 330 32.47 -4.79 5.44
C GLY A 330 33.79 -5.08 4.72
N CYS A 331 33.77 -5.84 3.63
CA CYS A 331 34.94 -6.08 2.79
C CYS A 331 34.86 -5.26 1.49
N ARG A 332 35.99 -4.68 1.07
CA ARG A 332 36.11 -4.08 -0.27
C ARG A 332 35.94 -5.17 -1.34
N LEU A 333 35.13 -4.90 -2.35
CA LEU A 333 34.95 -5.80 -3.50
C LEU A 333 36.20 -5.77 -4.38
N SER A 334 36.71 -6.96 -4.71
CA SER A 334 37.74 -7.10 -5.74
C SER A 334 37.14 -6.88 -7.14
N LEU A 335 37.99 -6.57 -8.12
CA LEU A 335 37.55 -6.47 -9.53
C LEU A 335 36.94 -7.78 -10.04
N ASP A 336 37.47 -8.93 -9.61
CA ASP A 336 36.90 -10.25 -9.96
C ASP A 336 35.53 -10.47 -9.33
N ALA A 337 35.32 -10.01 -8.08
CA ALA A 337 34.02 -10.06 -7.42
C ALA A 337 32.99 -9.17 -8.15
N LEU A 338 33.41 -8.00 -8.65
CA LEU A 338 32.57 -7.12 -9.47
C LEU A 338 32.17 -7.78 -10.80
N ARG A 339 33.08 -8.45 -11.50
CA ARG A 339 32.76 -9.17 -12.74
C ARG A 339 31.79 -10.31 -12.48
N ARG A 340 32.05 -11.14 -11.45
CA ARG A 340 31.13 -12.21 -11.05
C ARG A 340 29.75 -11.69 -10.67
N LEU A 341 29.68 -10.55 -9.99
CA LEU A 341 28.41 -9.90 -9.65
C LEU A 341 27.68 -9.44 -10.92
N HIS A 342 28.39 -8.79 -11.85
CA HIS A 342 27.82 -8.35 -13.12
C HIS A 342 27.28 -9.52 -13.96
N GLU A 343 28.08 -10.57 -14.13
CA GLU A 343 27.66 -11.81 -14.82
C GLU A 343 26.41 -12.41 -14.17
N LEU A 344 26.38 -12.49 -12.84
CA LEU A 344 25.23 -13.02 -12.10
C LEU A 344 23.96 -12.17 -12.27
N LEU A 345 24.10 -10.86 -12.46
CA LEU A 345 23.00 -9.91 -12.65
C LEU A 345 22.44 -9.93 -14.08
N GLU A 346 23.25 -10.29 -15.07
CA GLU A 346 22.85 -10.42 -16.48
C GLU A 346 22.29 -11.80 -16.83
N GLU A 347 22.55 -12.82 -16.01
CA GLU A 347 22.01 -14.15 -16.23
C GLU A 347 20.47 -14.20 -16.12
N PRO A 348 19.77 -14.75 -17.13
CA PRO A 348 18.32 -14.95 -17.09
C PRO A 348 17.90 -15.86 -15.94
N LEU A 349 16.76 -15.55 -15.31
CA LEU A 349 16.14 -16.45 -14.33
C LEU A 349 15.73 -17.77 -15.00
N LYS A 350 16.12 -18.89 -14.39
CA LYS A 350 15.70 -20.24 -14.82
C LYS A 350 14.53 -20.80 -13.99
N GLU A 351 14.27 -20.26 -12.80
CA GLU A 351 13.22 -20.74 -11.87
C GLU A 351 12.44 -19.59 -11.22
N ALA A 352 11.19 -19.87 -10.85
CA ALA A 352 10.27 -18.93 -10.22
C ALA A 352 10.58 -18.70 -8.73
N LEU A 353 10.20 -17.51 -8.24
CA LEU A 353 10.54 -17.01 -6.92
C LEU A 353 9.59 -17.53 -5.83
N ASP A 354 9.85 -18.74 -5.31
CA ASP A 354 9.05 -19.33 -4.21
C ASP A 354 9.83 -19.44 -2.88
N SER A 355 11.02 -18.82 -2.77
CA SER A 355 11.84 -18.95 -1.56
C SER A 355 11.48 -17.88 -0.50
N PRO A 356 11.14 -18.27 0.75
CA PRO A 356 10.85 -17.32 1.83
C PRO A 356 12.13 -16.70 2.44
N LYS A 357 13.30 -16.95 1.85
CA LYS A 357 14.62 -16.51 2.34
C LYS A 357 14.75 -14.98 2.50
N PRO A 358 14.35 -14.12 1.54
CA PRO A 358 14.45 -12.66 1.70
C PRO A 358 13.68 -12.14 2.90
N ILE A 359 12.46 -12.67 3.12
CA ILE A 359 11.59 -12.28 4.24
C ILE A 359 12.24 -12.65 5.57
N ARG A 360 12.78 -13.87 5.70
CA ARG A 360 13.45 -14.31 6.93
C ARG A 360 14.64 -13.41 7.25
N GLN A 361 15.44 -13.05 6.26
CA GLN A 361 16.56 -12.13 6.46
C GLN A 361 16.08 -10.72 6.84
N ALA A 362 15.03 -10.20 6.21
CA ALA A 362 14.42 -8.93 6.57
C ALA A 362 13.86 -8.93 7.99
N ALA A 363 13.16 -9.99 8.40
CA ALA A 363 12.65 -10.17 9.76
C ALA A 363 13.79 -10.21 10.80
N LEU A 364 14.91 -10.87 10.50
CA LEU A 364 16.10 -10.86 11.37
C LEU A 364 16.71 -9.46 11.50
N ARG A 365 16.75 -8.67 10.42
CA ARG A 365 17.20 -7.26 10.46
C ARG A 365 16.23 -6.39 11.25
N LEU A 366 14.93 -6.54 11.01
CA LEU A 366 13.87 -5.85 11.75
C LEU A 366 13.99 -6.11 13.26
N ASN A 367 14.14 -7.36 13.68
CA ASN A 367 14.35 -7.73 15.07
C ASN A 367 15.58 -7.04 15.69
N ARG A 368 16.63 -6.79 14.89
CA ARG A 368 17.81 -6.03 15.32
C ARG A 368 17.53 -4.54 15.43
N TYR A 369 16.77 -3.96 14.51
CA TYR A 369 16.41 -2.54 14.51
C TYR A 369 15.53 -2.19 15.70
N ILE A 370 14.65 -3.09 16.08
CA ILE A 370 13.59 -2.84 17.04
C ILE A 370 13.87 -3.47 18.43
N LYS A 371 15.06 -4.07 18.59
CA LYS A 371 15.49 -4.67 19.87
C LYS A 371 15.45 -3.64 21.00
N GLY A 372 14.55 -3.86 21.97
CA GLY A 372 14.40 -3.01 23.16
C GLY A 372 13.28 -1.98 23.08
N THR A 373 12.51 -1.90 21.98
CA THR A 373 11.30 -1.07 21.95
C THR A 373 10.07 -1.92 22.28
N ASN A 374 9.37 -1.60 23.36
CA ASN A 374 8.18 -2.34 23.81
C ASN A 374 6.89 -2.00 23.01
N SER A 375 6.99 -1.20 21.94
CA SER A 375 5.83 -0.57 21.27
C SER A 375 5.43 -1.19 19.92
N LEU A 376 6.03 -2.31 19.51
CA LEU A 376 5.77 -2.95 18.21
C LEU A 376 4.32 -3.41 17.98
N ASN A 377 3.57 -3.62 19.07
CA ASN A 377 2.24 -4.20 19.02
C ASN A 377 1.11 -3.15 18.96
N LYS A 378 1.45 -1.86 18.84
CA LYS A 378 0.44 -0.79 18.78
C LYS A 378 0.52 -0.08 17.44
N PHE A 379 -0.54 -0.22 16.65
CA PHE A 379 -0.80 0.68 15.53
C PHE A 379 -0.78 2.12 16.06
N SER A 380 -0.14 3.06 15.37
CA SER A 380 -0.03 4.42 15.92
C SER A 380 -1.41 5.05 16.07
N LEU A 381 -1.62 5.74 17.20
CA LEU A 381 -2.82 6.54 17.48
C LEU A 381 -3.12 7.56 16.38
N GLU A 382 -2.09 7.98 15.64
CA GLU A 382 -2.16 8.96 14.55
C GLU A 382 -2.83 8.43 13.28
N PHE A 383 -2.97 7.10 13.13
CA PHE A 383 -3.47 6.47 11.90
C PHE A 383 -4.86 5.83 12.07
N LYS A 384 -5.67 6.31 13.03
CA LYS A 384 -7.06 5.84 13.26
C LYS A 384 -7.88 5.73 11.98
N GLU A 385 -7.73 6.69 11.07
CA GLU A 385 -8.45 6.70 9.79
C GLU A 385 -8.05 5.53 8.89
N THR A 386 -6.75 5.26 8.73
CA THR A 386 -6.27 4.09 7.99
C THR A 386 -6.88 2.81 8.55
N LEU A 387 -6.87 2.68 9.89
CA LEU A 387 -7.42 1.50 10.57
C LEU A 387 -8.92 1.33 10.31
N ARG A 388 -9.68 2.43 10.32
CA ARG A 388 -11.11 2.45 10.01
C ARG A 388 -11.38 1.95 8.59
N ILE A 389 -10.61 2.41 7.61
CA ILE A 389 -10.76 2.00 6.21
C ILE A 389 -10.39 0.51 6.02
N LEU A 390 -9.28 0.06 6.60
CA LEU A 390 -8.88 -1.36 6.55
C LEU A 390 -9.91 -2.27 7.23
N LEU A 391 -10.57 -1.80 8.28
CA LEU A 391 -11.67 -2.51 8.91
C LEU A 391 -12.89 -2.58 7.99
N LEU A 392 -13.21 -1.53 7.24
CA LEU A 392 -14.29 -1.56 6.24
C LEU A 392 -14.03 -2.58 5.13
N GLU A 393 -12.78 -2.78 4.71
CA GLU A 393 -12.44 -3.87 3.78
C GLU A 393 -12.74 -5.25 4.36
N LYS A 394 -12.42 -5.47 5.64
CA LYS A 394 -12.78 -6.72 6.33
C LYS A 394 -14.29 -6.87 6.40
N VAL A 395 -15.02 -5.80 6.73
CA VAL A 395 -16.48 -5.80 6.77
C VAL A 395 -17.07 -6.13 5.40
N HIS A 396 -16.55 -5.55 4.30
CA HIS A 396 -16.97 -5.89 2.93
C HIS A 396 -16.86 -7.39 2.65
N VAL A 397 -15.75 -8.03 3.06
CA VAL A 397 -15.58 -9.49 2.93
C VAL A 397 -16.63 -10.26 3.74
N LEU A 398 -17.01 -9.79 4.93
CA LEU A 398 -18.07 -10.40 5.73
C LEU A 398 -19.44 -10.31 5.03
N TYR A 399 -19.74 -9.19 4.38
CA TYR A 399 -20.95 -9.04 3.56
C TYR A 399 -20.95 -9.95 2.34
N LEU A 400 -19.85 -10.06 1.60
CA LEU A 400 -19.74 -11.00 0.48
C LEU A 400 -19.98 -12.45 0.93
N LYS A 401 -19.45 -12.84 2.10
CA LYS A 401 -19.70 -14.15 2.71
C LYS A 401 -21.18 -14.34 3.05
N ALA A 402 -21.82 -13.35 3.68
CA ALA A 402 -23.25 -13.41 4.03
C ALA A 402 -24.14 -13.54 2.77
N ILE A 403 -23.84 -12.77 1.72
CA ILE A 403 -24.54 -12.81 0.44
C ILE A 403 -24.40 -14.18 -0.25
N ALA A 404 -23.23 -14.81 -0.16
CA ALA A 404 -23.00 -16.16 -0.68
C ALA A 404 -23.79 -17.24 0.09
N GLN A 405 -24.08 -17.01 1.37
CA GLN A 405 -24.81 -17.94 2.22
C GLN A 405 -26.34 -17.81 2.10
N LEU A 406 -26.87 -16.67 1.63
CA LEU A 406 -28.30 -16.52 1.40
C LEU A 406 -28.75 -17.29 0.13
N PRO A 407 -29.91 -17.99 0.17
CA PRO A 407 -30.41 -18.72 -0.99
C PRO A 407 -30.67 -17.78 -2.18
N ARG A 408 -30.29 -18.23 -3.37
CA ARG A 408 -30.27 -17.41 -4.60
C ARG A 408 -31.60 -16.71 -4.89
N ASP A 409 -32.67 -17.48 -4.99
CA ASP A 409 -33.96 -16.92 -5.42
C ASP A 409 -34.60 -16.07 -4.32
N ASP A 410 -34.40 -16.43 -3.05
CA ASP A 410 -34.87 -15.68 -1.89
C ASP A 410 -34.13 -14.34 -1.73
N LEU A 411 -32.80 -14.34 -1.88
CA LEU A 411 -31.98 -13.11 -1.89
C LEU A 411 -32.46 -12.14 -2.98
N ARG A 412 -32.70 -12.66 -4.18
CA ARG A 412 -33.06 -11.87 -5.36
C ARG A 412 -34.51 -11.40 -5.37
N GLY A 413 -35.43 -12.15 -4.77
CA GLY A 413 -36.84 -11.82 -4.74
C GLY A 413 -37.24 -10.97 -3.54
N ARG A 414 -36.64 -11.25 -2.38
CA ARG A 414 -37.16 -10.83 -1.08
C ARG A 414 -36.12 -10.17 -0.18
N TYR A 415 -34.99 -10.84 0.07
CA TYR A 415 -34.08 -10.41 1.14
C TYR A 415 -33.11 -9.28 0.78
N HIS A 416 -33.00 -8.85 -0.49
CA HIS A 416 -32.12 -7.74 -0.89
C HIS A 416 -32.39 -6.43 -0.14
N ARG A 417 -33.66 -6.11 0.11
CA ARG A 417 -34.07 -4.91 0.87
C ARG A 417 -33.70 -5.02 2.33
N GLY A 418 -34.01 -6.16 2.95
CA GLY A 418 -33.65 -6.42 4.35
C GLY A 418 -32.14 -6.34 4.58
N LEU A 419 -31.37 -6.90 3.65
CA LEU A 419 -29.91 -6.85 3.67
C LEU A 419 -29.40 -5.40 3.69
N LEU A 420 -29.89 -4.56 2.77
CA LEU A 420 -29.38 -3.20 2.59
C LEU A 420 -29.95 -2.17 3.58
N LYS A 421 -31.11 -2.43 4.19
CA LYS A 421 -31.70 -1.52 5.19
C LYS A 421 -31.32 -1.86 6.63
N ALA A 422 -31.11 -3.15 6.94
CA ALA A 422 -31.02 -3.60 8.32
C ALA A 422 -30.05 -4.77 8.55
N GLY A 423 -29.40 -5.33 7.53
CA GLY A 423 -28.51 -6.49 7.61
C GLY A 423 -27.17 -6.21 8.30
N HIS A 424 -27.19 -5.66 9.53
CA HIS A 424 -25.99 -5.24 10.25
C HIS A 424 -25.16 -6.41 10.79
N CYS A 425 -23.85 -6.17 10.98
CA CYS A 425 -22.91 -7.16 11.52
C CYS A 425 -22.95 -7.32 13.05
N PHE A 426 -23.78 -6.56 13.75
CA PHE A 426 -24.02 -6.70 15.18
C PHE A 426 -25.43 -7.26 15.41
N GLY A 427 -25.62 -8.04 16.48
CA GLY A 427 -26.89 -8.69 16.75
C GLY A 427 -26.76 -9.88 17.70
N PRO A 428 -27.69 -10.84 17.63
CA PRO A 428 -27.77 -11.93 18.59
C PRO A 428 -26.73 -13.04 18.41
N ALA A 429 -26.01 -13.08 17.30
CA ALA A 429 -24.96 -14.07 17.02
C ALA A 429 -23.58 -13.57 17.47
N ILE A 430 -22.67 -14.52 17.70
CA ILE A 430 -21.26 -14.25 18.04
C ILE A 430 -20.54 -13.66 16.83
N ASP A 431 -20.64 -14.34 15.70
CA ASP A 431 -19.93 -13.95 14.49
C ASP A 431 -20.73 -12.91 13.66
N PRO A 432 -20.02 -12.02 12.96
CA PRO A 432 -20.65 -10.94 12.22
C PRO A 432 -21.41 -11.40 10.95
N VAL A 433 -21.05 -12.54 10.34
CA VAL A 433 -21.71 -13.03 9.12
C VAL A 433 -23.12 -13.54 9.45
N SER A 434 -23.25 -14.32 10.54
CA SER A 434 -24.54 -14.77 11.05
C SER A 434 -25.41 -13.60 11.47
N ASN A 435 -24.84 -12.56 12.07
CA ASN A 435 -25.58 -11.33 12.37
C ASN A 435 -26.14 -10.67 11.11
N ILE A 436 -25.36 -10.56 10.02
CA ILE A 436 -25.85 -10.00 8.75
C ILE A 436 -27.05 -10.81 8.24
N ILE A 437 -26.94 -12.14 8.24
CA ILE A 437 -28.00 -13.05 7.76
C ILE A 437 -29.25 -12.96 8.64
N LEU A 438 -29.08 -13.05 9.97
CA LEU A 438 -30.21 -13.05 10.92
C LEU A 438 -30.93 -11.71 10.92
N ASN A 439 -30.20 -10.58 10.95
CA ASN A 439 -30.81 -9.26 10.86
C ASN A 439 -31.56 -9.09 9.52
N THR A 440 -31.00 -9.59 8.42
CA THR A 440 -31.65 -9.55 7.10
C THR A 440 -32.99 -10.29 7.09
N ILE A 441 -33.01 -11.54 7.57
CA ILE A 441 -34.23 -12.37 7.60
C ILE A 441 -35.24 -11.83 8.62
N TRP A 442 -34.77 -11.41 9.80
CA TRP A 442 -35.62 -10.84 10.85
C TRP A 442 -36.30 -9.57 10.38
N PHE A 443 -35.56 -8.61 9.82
CA PHE A 443 -36.12 -7.33 9.41
C PHE A 443 -37.19 -7.51 8.34
N ASP A 444 -36.93 -8.35 7.34
CA ASP A 444 -37.92 -8.65 6.30
C ASP A 444 -39.16 -9.37 6.87
N THR A 445 -38.98 -10.25 7.86
CA THR A 445 -40.09 -10.96 8.50
C THR A 445 -40.94 -10.03 9.38
N ALA A 446 -40.31 -9.10 10.10
CA ALA A 446 -40.98 -8.17 11.02
C ALA A 446 -41.58 -6.96 10.31
N PHE A 447 -40.98 -6.54 9.18
CA PHE A 447 -41.33 -5.35 8.41
C PHE A 447 -41.45 -5.68 6.91
N PRO A 448 -42.40 -6.55 6.52
CA PRO A 448 -42.54 -7.00 5.14
C PRO A 448 -42.90 -5.84 4.21
N THR A 449 -42.38 -5.88 2.98
CA THR A 449 -42.69 -4.87 1.95
C THR A 449 -44.00 -5.21 1.22
N HIS A 450 -44.65 -4.19 0.64
CA HIS A 450 -45.85 -4.37 -0.17
C HIS A 450 -45.56 -4.83 -1.61
N GLU A 451 -44.36 -4.52 -2.14
CA GLU A 451 -43.99 -4.85 -3.51
C GLU A 451 -42.67 -5.62 -3.53
N GLU A 452 -42.76 -6.93 -3.82
CA GLU A 452 -41.58 -7.75 -4.11
C GLU A 452 -41.25 -7.66 -5.59
N PHE A 453 -39.97 -7.47 -5.89
CA PHE A 453 -39.48 -7.52 -7.26
C PHE A 453 -38.10 -8.17 -7.32
N LYS A 454 -37.84 -8.81 -8.47
CA LYS A 454 -36.62 -9.59 -8.67
C LYS A 454 -35.45 -8.69 -9.07
N MET A 455 -34.39 -8.71 -8.26
CA MET A 455 -33.10 -8.13 -8.60
C MET A 455 -32.06 -9.22 -8.87
N ASP A 456 -31.22 -9.03 -9.88
CA ASP A 456 -30.02 -9.83 -10.12
C ASP A 456 -28.75 -9.11 -9.64
N MET A 457 -28.84 -7.83 -9.30
CA MET A 457 -27.73 -6.95 -8.93
C MET A 457 -28.05 -6.19 -7.64
N ILE A 458 -27.12 -6.24 -6.69
CA ILE A 458 -27.15 -5.44 -5.46
C ILE A 458 -26.53 -4.07 -5.79
N CYS A 459 -27.18 -2.99 -5.34
CA CYS A 459 -26.64 -1.64 -5.52
C CYS A 459 -25.31 -1.50 -4.75
N SER A 460 -24.22 -1.25 -5.49
CA SER A 460 -22.87 -1.24 -4.91
C SER A 460 -22.67 -0.14 -3.88
N ASN A 461 -23.25 1.05 -4.09
CA ASN A 461 -23.16 2.11 -3.09
C ASN A 461 -23.98 1.80 -1.84
N SER A 462 -25.18 1.25 -2.01
CA SER A 462 -26.01 0.86 -0.86
C SER A 462 -25.33 -0.22 -0.03
N LEU A 463 -24.58 -1.12 -0.67
CA LEU A 463 -23.76 -2.12 0.00
C LEU A 463 -22.63 -1.49 0.82
N VAL A 464 -21.83 -0.59 0.22
CA VAL A 464 -20.79 0.17 0.93
C VAL A 464 -21.38 0.97 2.10
N ARG A 465 -22.57 1.54 1.92
CA ARG A 465 -23.25 2.32 2.96
C ARG A 465 -23.69 1.47 4.14
N ILE A 466 -24.24 0.26 3.91
CA ILE A 466 -24.62 -0.63 5.01
C ILE A 466 -23.39 -1.17 5.74
N GLU A 467 -22.26 -1.37 5.05
CA GLU A 467 -20.96 -1.70 5.67
C GLU A 467 -20.51 -0.60 6.63
N CYS A 468 -20.53 0.67 6.20
CA CYS A 468 -20.20 1.83 7.03
C CYS A 468 -21.13 1.99 8.24
N ARG A 469 -22.44 1.85 8.02
CA ARG A 469 -23.45 1.89 9.09
C ARG A 469 -23.18 0.79 10.12
N SER A 470 -22.80 -0.39 9.66
CA SER A 470 -22.51 -1.52 10.54
C SER A 470 -21.26 -1.27 11.39
N LEU A 471 -20.20 -0.70 10.81
CA LEU A 471 -19.02 -0.29 11.56
C LEU A 471 -19.35 0.81 12.60
N ASN A 472 -20.15 1.81 12.22
CA ASN A 472 -20.60 2.84 13.15
C ASN A 472 -21.40 2.26 14.31
N GLY A 473 -22.28 1.30 14.03
CA GLY A 473 -23.03 0.60 15.06
C GLY A 473 -22.14 -0.20 16.00
N LEU A 474 -21.14 -0.92 15.49
CA LEU A 474 -20.16 -1.62 16.32
C LEU A 474 -19.40 -0.67 17.26
N LEU A 475 -18.93 0.47 16.75
CA LEU A 475 -18.23 1.47 17.56
C LEU A 475 -19.15 2.09 18.62
N ALA A 476 -20.39 2.42 18.26
CA ALA A 476 -21.36 2.96 19.21
C ALA A 476 -21.75 1.94 20.28
N PHE A 477 -21.87 0.66 19.92
CA PHE A 477 -22.06 -0.44 20.87
C PHE A 477 -20.93 -0.46 21.92
N LEU A 478 -19.68 -0.46 21.46
CA LEU A 478 -18.50 -0.54 22.33
C LEU A 478 -18.35 0.69 23.22
N HIS A 479 -18.51 1.90 22.68
CA HIS A 479 -18.42 3.12 23.49
C HIS A 479 -19.58 3.25 24.50
N ASN A 480 -20.75 2.69 24.21
CA ASN A 480 -21.84 2.65 25.18
C ASN A 480 -21.55 1.65 26.30
N LEU A 481 -21.04 0.45 25.96
CA LEU A 481 -20.73 -0.59 26.92
C LEU A 481 -19.49 -0.24 27.78
N PHE A 482 -18.48 0.37 27.16
CA PHE A 482 -17.21 0.79 27.77
C PHE A 482 -16.94 2.30 27.50
N PRO A 483 -17.53 3.23 28.28
CA PRO A 483 -17.37 4.67 28.05
C PRO A 483 -15.94 5.20 28.17
N THR A 484 -15.05 4.46 28.83
CA THR A 484 -13.62 4.81 28.98
C THR A 484 -12.75 4.26 27.85
N LEU A 485 -13.30 3.41 26.98
CA LEU A 485 -12.59 2.86 25.83
C LEU A 485 -12.36 3.94 24.79
N SER A 486 -11.11 4.12 24.36
CA SER A 486 -10.80 5.08 23.31
C SER A 486 -11.25 4.56 21.95
N GLU A 487 -11.63 5.46 21.03
CA GLU A 487 -12.00 5.06 19.67
C GLU A 487 -10.88 4.30 18.94
N HIS A 488 -9.61 4.63 19.23
CA HIS A 488 -8.48 3.90 18.67
C HIS A 488 -8.47 2.45 19.14
N ASP A 489 -8.61 2.23 20.45
CA ASP A 489 -8.56 0.89 21.03
C ASP A 489 -9.78 0.06 20.57
N ALA A 490 -10.96 0.70 20.46
CA ALA A 490 -12.15 0.07 19.90
C ALA A 490 -11.94 -0.40 18.46
N LEU A 491 -11.41 0.48 17.59
CA LEU A 491 -11.06 0.12 16.21
C LEU A 491 -10.00 -0.99 16.16
N MET A 492 -9.00 -0.94 17.05
CA MET A 492 -7.94 -1.94 17.14
C MET A 492 -8.49 -3.31 17.54
N TYR A 493 -9.34 -3.37 18.57
CA TYR A 493 -9.95 -4.62 18.98
C TYR A 493 -10.83 -5.18 17.87
N LEU A 494 -11.69 -4.36 17.27
CA LEU A 494 -12.52 -4.78 16.12
C LEU A 494 -11.67 -5.31 14.96
N PHE A 495 -10.56 -4.64 14.65
CA PHE A 495 -9.68 -5.02 13.57
C PHE A 495 -8.99 -6.37 13.81
N HIS A 496 -8.49 -6.62 15.02
CA HIS A 496 -7.83 -7.88 15.36
C HIS A 496 -8.79 -9.06 15.49
N SER A 497 -10.03 -8.80 15.93
CA SER A 497 -11.07 -9.80 16.11
C SER A 497 -11.93 -10.03 14.86
N ASN A 498 -11.60 -9.44 13.70
CA ASN A 498 -12.43 -9.48 12.49
C ASN A 498 -13.90 -9.08 12.74
N ALA A 499 -14.12 -8.06 13.56
CA ALA A 499 -15.42 -7.57 14.00
C ALA A 499 -16.28 -8.57 14.81
N ASP A 500 -15.67 -9.62 15.36
CA ASP A 500 -16.31 -10.51 16.35
C ASP A 500 -16.50 -9.77 17.69
N LEU A 501 -17.76 -9.55 18.08
CA LEU A 501 -18.07 -8.78 19.27
C LEU A 501 -17.69 -9.50 20.57
N GLU A 502 -17.77 -10.83 20.62
CA GLU A 502 -17.44 -11.58 21.83
C GLU A 502 -15.94 -11.46 22.15
N GLU A 503 -15.09 -11.64 21.14
CA GLU A 503 -13.65 -11.49 21.31
C GLU A 503 -13.26 -10.05 21.67
N VAL A 504 -13.94 -9.05 21.08
CA VAL A 504 -13.71 -7.64 21.39
C VAL A 504 -14.11 -7.30 22.81
N ILE A 505 -15.29 -7.74 23.26
CA ILE A 505 -15.77 -7.54 24.62
C ILE A 505 -14.81 -8.20 25.60
N PHE A 506 -14.39 -9.44 25.34
CA PHE A 506 -13.43 -10.15 26.17
C PHE A 506 -12.11 -9.37 26.33
N ARG A 507 -11.57 -8.82 25.23
CA ARG A 507 -10.36 -7.99 25.26
C ARG A 507 -10.57 -6.67 26.01
N ALA A 508 -11.69 -5.99 25.79
CA ALA A 508 -12.00 -4.73 26.45
C ALA A 508 -12.21 -4.89 27.96
N MET A 509 -12.81 -6.00 28.40
CA MET A 509 -13.01 -6.33 29.82
C MET A 509 -11.72 -6.52 30.62
N CYS A 510 -10.57 -6.69 29.96
CA CYS A 510 -9.28 -6.77 30.67
C CYS A 510 -8.89 -5.43 31.31
N ASP A 511 -9.26 -4.30 30.68
CA ASP A 511 -8.81 -2.95 31.06
C ASP A 511 -9.97 -1.98 31.35
N HIS A 512 -11.21 -2.34 31.03
CA HIS A 512 -12.39 -1.47 31.12
C HIS A 512 -13.58 -2.16 31.79
N ASP A 513 -14.30 -1.42 32.64
CA ASP A 513 -15.54 -1.88 33.27
C ASP A 513 -16.76 -1.65 32.38
N ILE A 514 -17.70 -2.60 32.41
CA ILE A 514 -18.99 -2.48 31.73
C ILE A 514 -19.87 -1.45 32.48
N SER A 515 -20.37 -0.44 31.76
CA SER A 515 -21.14 0.66 32.34
C SER A 515 -22.62 0.70 31.91
N SER A 516 -23.04 -0.11 30.92
CA SER A 516 -24.41 -0.09 30.40
C SER A 516 -24.98 -1.49 30.19
N SER A 517 -26.28 -1.58 29.95
CA SER A 517 -26.92 -2.85 29.58
C SER A 517 -26.66 -3.17 28.11
N TYR A 518 -26.60 -4.47 27.76
CA TYR A 518 -26.52 -4.89 26.36
C TYR A 518 -27.66 -4.32 25.50
N LYS A 519 -28.86 -4.16 26.08
CA LYS A 519 -30.01 -3.57 25.36
C LYS A 519 -29.75 -2.12 24.99
N ASP A 520 -29.19 -1.32 25.90
CA ASP A 520 -28.87 0.08 25.63
C ASP A 520 -27.71 0.21 24.63
N ALA A 521 -26.70 -0.67 24.74
CA ALA A 521 -25.60 -0.74 23.79
C ALA A 521 -26.07 -1.10 22.37
N TYR A 522 -26.95 -2.10 22.22
CA TYR A 522 -27.54 -2.43 20.91
C TYR A 522 -28.44 -1.32 20.37
N LYS A 523 -29.17 -0.62 21.23
CA LYS A 523 -29.96 0.54 20.79
C LYS A 523 -29.05 1.64 20.25
N ALA A 524 -27.98 1.98 20.98
CA ALA A 524 -26.99 2.96 20.53
C ALA A 524 -26.32 2.53 19.21
N ALA A 525 -26.05 1.23 19.05
CA ALA A 525 -25.55 0.64 17.81
C ALA A 525 -26.52 0.86 16.65
N ALA A 526 -27.79 0.54 16.85
CA ALA A 526 -28.83 0.67 15.84
C ALA A 526 -29.11 2.14 15.47
N ASP A 527 -29.07 3.05 16.44
CA ASP A 527 -29.19 4.50 16.21
C ASP A 527 -28.02 5.00 15.35
N ALA A 528 -26.77 4.68 15.72
CA ALA A 528 -25.57 5.08 14.97
C ALA A 528 -25.49 4.44 13.58
N ALA A 529 -26.07 3.25 13.41
CA ALA A 529 -26.17 2.54 12.15
C ALA A 529 -27.34 3.00 11.27
N TRP A 530 -28.12 4.02 11.69
CA TRP A 530 -29.31 4.48 10.96
C TRP A 530 -30.32 3.34 10.68
N HIS A 531 -30.49 2.44 11.65
CA HIS A 531 -31.48 1.38 11.54
C HIS A 531 -32.90 1.99 11.57
N PRO A 532 -33.85 1.55 10.72
CA PRO A 532 -35.20 2.15 10.67
C PRO A 532 -35.99 2.03 11.98
N HIS A 533 -35.70 0.99 12.76
CA HIS A 533 -36.36 0.71 14.04
C HIS A 533 -35.35 0.33 15.14
N PRO A 534 -34.63 1.29 15.73
CA PRO A 534 -33.52 1.00 16.65
C PRO A 534 -33.95 0.25 17.91
N ASP A 535 -35.09 0.64 18.49
CA ASP A 535 -35.64 -0.02 19.68
C ASP A 535 -36.00 -1.50 19.41
N ALA A 536 -36.57 -1.78 18.24
CA ALA A 536 -36.93 -3.15 17.83
C ALA A 536 -35.70 -4.00 17.55
N GLN A 537 -34.64 -3.42 16.96
CA GLN A 537 -33.36 -4.10 16.73
C GLN A 537 -32.70 -4.50 18.04
N ALA A 538 -32.68 -3.60 19.03
CA ALA A 538 -32.13 -3.89 20.35
C ALA A 538 -32.91 -4.99 21.08
N GLU A 539 -34.25 -4.96 20.98
CA GLU A 539 -35.10 -6.02 21.51
C GLU A 539 -34.84 -7.36 20.80
N PHE A 540 -34.69 -7.35 19.48
CA PHE A 540 -34.33 -8.52 18.68
C PHE A 540 -32.98 -9.13 19.09
N ALA A 541 -31.94 -8.29 19.21
CA ALA A 541 -30.60 -8.72 19.57
C ALA A 541 -30.54 -9.38 20.96
N VAL A 542 -31.26 -8.84 21.94
CA VAL A 542 -31.25 -9.37 23.32
C VAL A 542 -32.22 -10.54 23.54
N SER A 543 -33.34 -10.58 22.79
CA SER A 543 -34.39 -11.61 23.00
C SER A 543 -34.23 -12.87 22.16
N THR A 544 -33.34 -12.87 21.17
CA THR A 544 -33.13 -14.02 20.29
C THR A 544 -32.34 -15.11 21.01
N ARG A 545 -32.91 -16.32 21.09
CA ARG A 545 -32.27 -17.43 21.78
C ARG A 545 -31.23 -18.10 20.88
N PRO A 546 -30.18 -18.71 21.47
CA PRO A 546 -29.17 -19.45 20.73
C PRO A 546 -29.70 -20.61 19.87
N THR A 547 -30.96 -21.00 20.00
CA THR A 547 -31.52 -22.20 19.34
C THR A 547 -31.51 -22.14 17.80
N LEU A 548 -31.49 -20.93 17.21
CA LEU A 548 -31.34 -20.75 15.76
C LEU A 548 -29.88 -20.62 15.30
N LEU A 549 -28.96 -20.33 16.22
CA LEU A 549 -27.55 -20.08 15.90
C LEU A 549 -26.86 -21.32 15.30
N PRO A 550 -27.08 -22.57 15.77
CA PRO A 550 -26.46 -23.75 15.17
C PRO A 550 -26.74 -23.93 13.68
N ILE A 551 -27.90 -23.48 13.18
CA ILE A 551 -28.24 -23.60 11.75
C ILE A 551 -27.34 -22.67 10.93
N VAL A 552 -27.18 -21.43 11.38
CA VAL A 552 -26.39 -20.41 10.67
C VAL A 552 -24.89 -20.63 10.88
N GLU A 553 -24.47 -20.95 12.11
CA GLU A 553 -23.09 -21.28 12.48
C GLU A 553 -22.60 -22.53 11.72
N SER A 554 -23.43 -23.58 11.60
CA SER A 554 -23.07 -24.76 10.78
C SER A 554 -22.92 -24.41 9.30
N SER A 555 -23.74 -23.49 8.79
CA SER A 555 -23.64 -23.01 7.40
C SER A 555 -22.35 -22.26 7.17
N GLN A 556 -21.93 -21.44 8.13
CA GLN A 556 -20.71 -20.65 8.07
C GLN A 556 -19.45 -21.51 8.19
N VAL A 557 -19.42 -22.47 9.13
CA VAL A 557 -18.27 -23.36 9.35
C VAL A 557 -17.98 -24.20 8.11
N ILE A 558 -19.03 -24.66 7.41
CA ILE A 558 -18.92 -25.47 6.20
C ILE A 558 -18.86 -24.60 4.93
N ASN A 559 -19.01 -23.28 5.07
CA ASN A 559 -19.15 -22.32 3.98
C ASN A 559 -20.15 -22.83 2.93
N ARG A 560 -21.37 -23.18 3.37
CA ARG A 560 -22.48 -23.61 2.52
C ARG A 560 -23.57 -22.54 2.47
N THR A 561 -24.39 -22.60 1.43
CA THR A 561 -25.60 -21.77 1.32
C THR A 561 -26.72 -22.37 2.15
N LEU A 562 -27.50 -21.52 2.81
CA LEU A 562 -28.73 -21.90 3.49
C LEU A 562 -29.76 -22.39 2.47
N THR A 563 -30.51 -23.42 2.85
CA THR A 563 -31.66 -23.89 2.07
C THR A 563 -32.86 -22.98 2.30
N SER A 564 -33.77 -22.88 1.31
CA SER A 564 -35.02 -22.12 1.50
C SER A 564 -35.84 -22.64 2.69
N SER A 565 -35.82 -23.95 2.96
CA SER A 565 -36.46 -24.56 4.13
C SER A 565 -35.87 -24.08 5.47
N GLU A 566 -34.53 -23.93 5.54
CA GLU A 566 -33.86 -23.38 6.73
C GLU A 566 -34.22 -21.91 6.92
N VAL A 567 -34.24 -21.12 5.84
CA VAL A 567 -34.62 -19.72 5.90
C VAL A 567 -36.09 -19.55 6.31
N GLU A 568 -37.00 -20.38 5.80
CA GLU A 568 -38.40 -20.42 6.24
C GLU A 568 -38.54 -20.79 7.72
N LEU A 569 -37.70 -21.70 8.23
CA LEU A 569 -37.70 -22.06 9.65
C LEU A 569 -37.29 -20.86 10.52
N ILE A 570 -36.25 -20.14 10.10
CA ILE A 570 -35.78 -18.92 10.77
C ILE A 570 -36.87 -17.84 10.72
N SER A 571 -37.46 -17.57 9.56
CA SER A 571 -38.58 -16.63 9.42
C SER A 571 -39.76 -17.02 10.31
N ARG A 572 -40.16 -18.30 10.32
CA ARG A 572 -41.27 -18.79 11.16
C ARG A 572 -41.01 -18.58 12.65
N TYR A 573 -39.76 -18.74 13.10
CA TYR A 573 -39.39 -18.43 14.48
C TYR A 573 -39.53 -16.93 14.78
N PHE A 574 -39.11 -16.05 13.88
CA PHE A 574 -39.24 -14.61 14.08
C PHE A 574 -40.68 -14.11 14.02
N SER A 575 -41.54 -14.68 13.17
CA SER A 575 -42.97 -14.33 13.11
C SER A 575 -43.73 -14.63 14.40
N GLN A 576 -43.23 -15.53 15.25
CA GLN A 576 -43.85 -15.86 16.54
C GLN A 576 -43.54 -14.83 17.63
N LYS A 577 -42.61 -13.92 17.39
CA LYS A 577 -42.24 -12.86 18.32
C LYS A 577 -42.87 -11.54 17.88
N SER A 578 -43.56 -10.88 18.79
CA SER A 578 -44.03 -9.51 18.58
C SER A 578 -42.96 -8.53 19.01
N TYR A 579 -42.56 -7.63 18.11
CA TYR A 579 -41.66 -6.52 18.43
C TYR A 579 -42.45 -5.23 18.52
N THR A 580 -42.14 -4.39 19.50
CA THR A 580 -42.85 -3.12 19.70
C THR A 580 -42.40 -2.09 18.66
N ALA A 581 -42.97 -2.13 17.46
CA ALA A 581 -42.83 -1.03 16.51
C ALA A 581 -43.60 0.19 17.04
N LYS A 582 -42.93 1.34 17.20
CA LYS A 582 -43.62 2.61 17.47
C LYS A 582 -44.65 2.85 16.36
N SER A 583 -45.79 3.49 16.68
CA SER A 583 -46.74 3.92 15.66
C SER A 583 -46.03 4.90 14.71
N VAL A 584 -45.66 4.43 13.52
CA VAL A 584 -44.99 5.27 12.53
C VAL A 584 -46.03 6.26 12.00
N PRO A 585 -45.72 7.57 11.93
CA PRO A 585 -46.58 8.53 11.23
C PRO A 585 -46.84 8.06 9.80
N SER A 586 -48.03 8.35 9.26
CA SER A 586 -48.31 8.02 7.86
C SER A 586 -47.26 8.69 6.96
N VAL A 587 -46.58 7.89 6.14
CA VAL A 587 -45.58 8.39 5.18
C VAL A 587 -46.24 9.43 4.26
N PRO A 588 -45.66 10.64 4.11
CA PRO A 588 -46.20 11.64 3.23
C PRO A 588 -46.10 11.17 1.77
N LYS A 589 -47.10 11.53 0.96
CA LYS A 589 -47.02 11.29 -0.49
C LYS A 589 -45.88 12.11 -1.08
N LEU A 590 -45.12 11.51 -1.99
CA LEU A 590 -44.09 12.22 -2.74
C LEU A 590 -44.72 13.31 -3.62
N VAL A 591 -44.11 14.49 -3.64
CA VAL A 591 -44.47 15.56 -4.59
C VAL A 591 -44.10 15.12 -6.02
N PRO A 592 -44.75 15.65 -7.07
CA PRO A 592 -44.53 15.18 -8.44
C PRO A 592 -43.06 15.17 -8.90
N GLY A 593 -42.26 16.15 -8.47
CA GLY A 593 -40.82 16.19 -8.75
C GLY A 593 -40.06 15.05 -8.05
N ALA A 594 -40.35 14.80 -6.78
CA ALA A 594 -39.75 13.72 -6.00
C ALA A 594 -40.12 12.33 -6.53
N ASP A 595 -41.39 12.12 -6.87
CA ASP A 595 -41.87 10.88 -7.50
C ASP A 595 -41.17 10.62 -8.85
N LYS A 596 -40.96 11.67 -9.66
CA LYS A 596 -40.22 11.58 -10.93
C LYS A 596 -38.75 11.20 -10.72
N ILE A 597 -38.09 11.73 -9.68
CA ILE A 597 -36.71 11.37 -9.32
C ILE A 597 -36.63 9.89 -8.97
N VAL A 598 -37.49 9.42 -8.05
CA VAL A 598 -37.54 8.00 -7.64
C VAL A 598 -37.74 7.08 -8.83
N LYS A 599 -38.74 7.35 -9.67
CA LYS A 599 -39.02 6.54 -10.87
C LYS A 599 -37.87 6.55 -11.87
N ARG A 600 -37.23 7.71 -12.11
CA ARG A 600 -36.06 7.81 -12.99
C ARG A 600 -34.89 6.99 -12.46
N ASN A 601 -34.63 7.04 -11.15
CA ASN A 601 -33.55 6.30 -10.52
C ASN A 601 -33.78 4.79 -10.59
N GLN A 602 -35.01 4.33 -10.30
CA GLN A 602 -35.40 2.93 -10.47
C GLN A 602 -35.26 2.47 -11.92
N GLN A 603 -35.71 3.26 -12.90
CA GLN A 603 -35.56 2.94 -14.32
C GLN A 603 -34.09 2.84 -14.74
N LYS A 604 -33.26 3.81 -14.34
CA LYS A 604 -31.81 3.83 -14.62
C LYS A 604 -31.13 2.60 -14.03
N PHE A 605 -31.46 2.24 -12.79
CA PHE A 605 -30.93 1.06 -12.13
C PHE A 605 -31.33 -0.23 -12.84
N MET A 606 -32.62 -0.37 -13.21
CA MET A 606 -33.11 -1.56 -13.90
C MET A 606 -32.48 -1.73 -15.29
N ALA A 607 -32.28 -0.63 -16.03
CA ALA A 607 -31.57 -0.64 -17.30
C ALA A 607 -30.11 -1.09 -17.12
N ASN A 608 -29.41 -0.54 -16.13
CA ASN A 608 -28.02 -0.90 -15.82
C ASN A 608 -27.91 -2.38 -15.39
N GLN A 609 -28.79 -2.84 -14.50
CA GLN A 609 -28.85 -4.25 -14.09
C GLN A 609 -29.03 -5.17 -15.29
N TYR A 610 -29.98 -4.85 -16.20
CA TYR A 610 -30.22 -5.65 -17.39
C TYR A 610 -28.96 -5.74 -18.26
N PHE A 611 -28.28 -4.61 -18.47
CA PHE A 611 -27.05 -4.52 -19.24
C PHE A 611 -25.93 -5.37 -18.64
N ILE A 612 -25.58 -5.16 -17.37
CA ILE A 612 -24.51 -5.89 -16.68
C ILE A 612 -24.83 -7.38 -16.59
N ARG A 613 -26.08 -7.76 -16.29
CA ARG A 613 -26.51 -9.16 -16.24
C ARG A 613 -26.27 -9.88 -17.57
N ARG A 614 -26.54 -9.22 -18.70
CA ARG A 614 -26.29 -9.80 -20.02
C ARG A 614 -24.81 -10.07 -20.24
N LYS A 615 -23.94 -9.12 -19.87
CA LYS A 615 -22.48 -9.25 -19.98
C LYS A 615 -21.96 -10.38 -19.09
N VAL A 616 -22.37 -10.44 -17.83
CA VAL A 616 -21.99 -11.50 -16.89
C VAL A 616 -22.43 -12.88 -17.37
N LYS A 617 -23.68 -13.03 -17.86
CA LYS A 617 -24.15 -14.31 -18.40
C LYS A 617 -23.36 -14.77 -19.63
N ALA A 618 -22.97 -13.83 -20.49
CA ALA A 618 -22.15 -14.14 -21.65
C ALA A 618 -20.70 -14.48 -21.26
N ALA A 619 -20.13 -13.79 -20.27
CA ALA A 619 -18.82 -14.12 -19.69
C ALA A 619 -18.80 -15.53 -19.07
N LEU A 620 -19.82 -15.90 -18.28
CA LEU A 620 -19.95 -17.24 -17.71
C LEU A 620 -20.04 -18.34 -18.78
N LYS A 621 -20.77 -18.09 -19.88
CA LYS A 621 -20.84 -19.03 -21.02
C LYS A 621 -19.47 -19.21 -21.68
N ARG A 622 -18.67 -18.15 -21.77
CA ARG A 622 -17.32 -18.21 -22.31
C ARG A 622 -16.37 -18.94 -21.35
N TYR A 623 -16.40 -18.60 -20.07
CA TYR A 623 -15.64 -19.26 -19.02
C TYR A 623 -15.89 -20.77 -19.02
N ALA A 624 -17.15 -21.18 -19.17
CA ALA A 624 -17.52 -22.60 -19.29
C ALA A 624 -16.89 -23.29 -20.50
N LYS A 625 -16.79 -22.60 -21.65
CA LYS A 625 -16.10 -23.14 -22.84
C LYS A 625 -14.60 -23.27 -22.63
N GLU A 626 -13.98 -22.35 -21.90
CA GLU A 626 -12.53 -22.31 -21.67
C GLU A 626 -12.07 -23.26 -20.55
N LYS A 627 -12.86 -23.39 -19.47
CA LYS A 627 -12.51 -24.16 -18.27
C LYS A 627 -13.29 -25.47 -18.11
N GLY A 628 -14.33 -25.70 -18.92
CA GLY A 628 -15.12 -26.93 -18.94
C GLY A 628 -16.25 -27.01 -17.89
N THR A 629 -16.30 -26.08 -16.93
CA THR A 629 -17.34 -26.06 -15.88
C THR A 629 -18.40 -25.01 -16.20
N GLU A 630 -19.66 -25.42 -16.30
CA GLU A 630 -20.77 -24.48 -16.42
C GLU A 630 -21.13 -23.87 -15.07
N TYR A 631 -21.34 -22.55 -15.03
CA TYR A 631 -21.81 -21.85 -13.83
C TYR A 631 -23.16 -21.18 -14.08
N GLU A 632 -23.90 -20.96 -12.99
CA GLU A 632 -25.07 -20.11 -12.95
C GLU A 632 -24.87 -18.94 -11.99
N LEU A 633 -25.36 -17.78 -12.40
CA LEU A 633 -25.24 -16.54 -11.62
C LEU A 633 -26.04 -16.65 -10.32
N HIS A 634 -25.37 -16.44 -9.18
CA HIS A 634 -25.96 -16.28 -7.86
C HIS A 634 -26.42 -14.84 -7.60
N VAL A 635 -25.56 -13.84 -7.76
CA VAL A 635 -25.92 -12.40 -7.69
C VAL A 635 -24.76 -11.54 -8.18
N ILE A 636 -25.01 -10.34 -8.71
CA ILE A 636 -23.99 -9.32 -8.96
C ILE A 636 -23.86 -8.48 -7.68
N CYS A 637 -22.67 -8.43 -7.10
CA CYS A 637 -22.42 -7.82 -5.79
C CYS A 637 -21.50 -6.59 -5.85
N GLY A 638 -20.96 -6.23 -7.02
CA GLY A 638 -20.15 -5.02 -7.18
C GLY A 638 -20.10 -4.56 -8.63
N THR A 639 -20.23 -3.26 -8.88
CA THR A 639 -20.12 -2.65 -10.21
C THR A 639 -19.42 -1.30 -10.17
N ASN A 640 -18.50 -1.10 -11.11
CA ASN A 640 -17.95 0.20 -11.46
C ASN A 640 -17.95 0.34 -12.98
N CYS A 641 -18.84 1.18 -13.52
CA CYS A 641 -18.95 1.42 -14.96
C CYS A 641 -18.06 2.59 -15.44
N ASP A 642 -17.30 3.22 -14.55
CA ASP A 642 -16.51 4.42 -14.84
C ASP A 642 -15.03 4.08 -15.08
N ILE A 643 -14.73 3.08 -15.92
CA ILE A 643 -13.36 2.68 -16.26
C ILE A 643 -12.94 3.24 -17.63
N PRO A 644 -11.92 4.14 -17.70
CA PRO A 644 -11.41 4.71 -18.95
C PRO A 644 -10.47 3.75 -19.69
N GLU A 645 -10.30 3.95 -21.00
CA GLU A 645 -9.45 3.09 -21.85
C GLU A 645 -7.94 3.27 -21.62
N ASN A 646 -7.49 4.49 -21.35
CA ASN A 646 -6.07 4.87 -21.30
C ASN A 646 -5.73 5.74 -20.07
N GLY A 647 -6.47 5.61 -18.96
CA GLY A 647 -6.27 6.43 -17.76
C GLY A 647 -6.55 7.95 -17.92
N ARG A 648 -6.69 8.47 -19.15
CA ARG A 648 -6.93 9.88 -19.44
C ARG A 648 -8.32 10.32 -18.96
N HIS A 649 -8.34 11.06 -17.85
CA HIS A 649 -9.48 11.88 -17.43
C HIS A 649 -9.63 13.07 -18.36
N GLY A 650 -10.45 12.92 -19.40
CA GLY A 650 -10.83 14.03 -20.28
C GLY A 650 -12.20 14.58 -19.88
N TYR A 651 -12.23 15.61 -19.03
CA TYR A 651 -13.46 16.35 -18.65
C TYR A 651 -14.22 16.95 -19.85
N PHE A 652 -13.66 16.95 -21.07
CA PHE A 652 -14.27 17.65 -22.23
C PHE A 652 -14.17 16.95 -23.59
N LEU A 653 -13.65 15.73 -23.72
CA LEU A 653 -13.44 15.12 -25.06
C LEU A 653 -13.84 13.65 -25.25
N ASN A 654 -14.35 12.96 -24.24
CA ASN A 654 -14.84 11.60 -24.45
C ASN A 654 -16.36 11.61 -24.62
N ARG A 655 -16.86 11.72 -25.87
CA ARG A 655 -18.27 11.37 -26.19
C ARG A 655 -18.65 9.93 -25.80
N LYS A 656 -17.69 9.09 -25.36
CA LYS A 656 -17.88 7.73 -24.81
C LYS A 656 -17.20 7.50 -23.43
N GLY A 657 -16.88 8.57 -22.69
CA GLY A 657 -16.32 8.67 -21.31
C GLY A 657 -15.50 7.50 -20.75
N PHE A 658 -16.21 6.42 -20.45
CA PHE A 658 -15.79 5.24 -19.73
C PHE A 658 -16.23 3.99 -20.52
N PRO A 659 -15.39 3.46 -21.41
CA PRO A 659 -15.77 2.35 -22.28
C PRO A 659 -15.74 0.98 -21.58
N TYR A 660 -15.32 0.89 -20.31
CA TYR A 660 -15.22 -0.38 -19.59
C TYR A 660 -15.89 -0.35 -18.21
N ALA A 661 -16.20 -1.54 -17.72
CA ALA A 661 -16.71 -1.77 -16.39
C ALA A 661 -15.96 -2.90 -15.67
N HIS A 662 -15.81 -2.74 -14.36
CA HIS A 662 -15.41 -3.80 -13.45
C HIS A 662 -16.62 -4.31 -12.67
N VAL A 663 -16.74 -5.62 -12.57
CA VAL A 663 -17.90 -6.28 -11.96
C VAL A 663 -17.46 -7.42 -11.06
N ASN A 664 -17.96 -7.45 -9.83
CA ASN A 664 -17.97 -8.66 -9.01
C ASN A 664 -19.33 -9.32 -9.02
N PHE A 665 -19.32 -10.64 -9.15
CA PHE A 665 -20.51 -11.44 -9.05
C PHE A 665 -20.19 -12.81 -8.44
N LEU A 666 -21.17 -13.37 -7.76
CA LEU A 666 -21.13 -14.72 -7.23
C LEU A 666 -21.78 -15.67 -8.24
N ALA A 667 -21.17 -16.83 -8.47
CA ALA A 667 -21.73 -17.86 -9.34
C ALA A 667 -21.45 -19.25 -8.79
N ARG A 668 -22.39 -20.18 -9.02
CA ARG A 668 -22.29 -21.57 -8.57
C ARG A 668 -22.16 -22.52 -9.76
N PRO A 669 -21.39 -23.62 -9.66
CA PRO A 669 -21.37 -24.65 -10.70
C PRO A 669 -22.77 -25.19 -10.98
N LYS A 670 -23.12 -25.46 -12.24
CA LYS A 670 -24.39 -26.09 -12.58
C LYS A 670 -24.35 -27.58 -12.23
N GLY A 671 -25.44 -28.07 -11.65
CA GLY A 671 -25.58 -29.49 -11.29
C GLY A 671 -25.02 -29.86 -9.92
N SER A 672 -24.37 -28.93 -9.20
CA SER A 672 -24.17 -29.09 -7.76
C SER A 672 -25.53 -29.05 -7.06
N GLN A 673 -25.75 -29.93 -6.08
CA GLN A 673 -26.90 -29.79 -5.19
C GLN A 673 -26.85 -28.38 -4.57
N PRO A 674 -27.97 -27.63 -4.54
CA PRO A 674 -28.00 -26.25 -4.03
C PRO A 674 -27.39 -26.12 -2.63
N ASP A 675 -27.42 -27.21 -1.87
CA ASP A 675 -27.13 -27.26 -0.43
C ASP A 675 -25.64 -27.56 -0.11
N ASN A 676 -24.83 -27.95 -1.09
CA ASN A 676 -23.49 -28.55 -0.85
C ASN A 676 -22.29 -27.69 -1.27
N THR A 677 -22.46 -26.58 -2.00
CA THR A 677 -21.30 -25.78 -2.47
C THR A 677 -21.65 -24.30 -2.52
N ALA A 678 -20.96 -23.49 -1.73
CA ALA A 678 -21.13 -22.04 -1.79
C ALA A 678 -20.76 -21.47 -3.17
N PRO A 679 -21.41 -20.38 -3.61
CA PRO A 679 -21.03 -19.65 -4.80
C PRO A 679 -19.58 -19.15 -4.73
N SER A 680 -18.83 -19.31 -5.82
CA SER A 680 -17.52 -18.70 -5.99
C SER A 680 -17.66 -17.25 -6.41
N LEU A 681 -16.74 -16.39 -5.95
CA LEU A 681 -16.66 -14.99 -6.34
C LEU A 681 -15.86 -14.87 -7.65
N PHE A 682 -16.36 -14.06 -8.58
CA PHE A 682 -15.71 -13.77 -9.85
C PHE A 682 -15.43 -12.28 -10.00
N PHE A 683 -14.36 -11.98 -10.72
CA PHE A 683 -14.07 -10.66 -11.27
C PHE A 683 -14.26 -10.66 -12.79
N LEU A 684 -14.87 -9.60 -13.32
CA LEU A 684 -15.07 -9.39 -14.75
C LEU A 684 -14.69 -7.97 -15.15
N GLU A 685 -13.82 -7.85 -16.16
CA GLU A 685 -13.64 -6.64 -16.96
C GLU A 685 -14.39 -6.80 -18.29
N CYS A 686 -15.35 -5.91 -18.57
CA CYS A 686 -16.10 -5.91 -19.83
C CYS A 686 -16.28 -4.52 -20.40
N SER A 687 -16.50 -4.42 -21.72
CA SER A 687 -16.79 -3.14 -22.36
C SER A 687 -18.26 -2.71 -22.19
N ASN A 688 -18.45 -1.41 -21.96
CA ASN A 688 -19.72 -0.70 -21.94
C ASN A 688 -20.35 -0.51 -23.34
N GLY A 689 -19.62 -0.84 -24.42
CA GLY A 689 -20.16 -0.79 -25.79
C GLY A 689 -21.16 -1.91 -26.10
N GLU A 690 -21.99 -1.69 -27.13
CA GLU A 690 -22.95 -2.68 -27.64
C GLU A 690 -22.37 -3.67 -28.67
N GLU A 691 -21.06 -3.62 -28.94
CA GLU A 691 -20.39 -4.46 -29.94
C GLU A 691 -20.52 -5.98 -29.62
N ASP A 692 -20.04 -6.85 -30.51
CA ASP A 692 -20.35 -8.29 -30.45
C ASP A 692 -19.88 -8.98 -29.16
N LEU A 693 -20.79 -9.68 -28.47
CA LEU A 693 -20.57 -10.32 -27.15
C LEU A 693 -19.38 -11.30 -27.12
N ASN A 694 -18.89 -11.77 -28.27
CA ASN A 694 -17.78 -12.71 -28.34
C ASN A 694 -16.39 -12.04 -28.26
N THR A 695 -16.29 -10.74 -28.53
CA THR A 695 -15.04 -9.94 -28.55
C THR A 695 -14.92 -8.91 -27.41
N LEU A 696 -15.93 -8.83 -26.54
CA LEU A 696 -16.11 -7.76 -25.52
C LEU A 696 -15.54 -8.05 -24.12
N PHE A 697 -15.01 -9.24 -23.88
CA PHE A 697 -14.50 -9.66 -22.57
C PHE A 697 -12.99 -9.62 -22.57
N LEU A 698 -12.42 -8.83 -21.66
CA LEU A 698 -10.98 -8.72 -21.50
C LEU A 698 -10.45 -9.65 -20.41
N CYS A 699 -11.23 -9.90 -19.35
CA CYS A 699 -10.84 -10.77 -18.25
C CYS A 699 -12.07 -11.28 -17.48
N CYS A 700 -12.17 -12.59 -17.24
CA CYS A 700 -13.15 -13.21 -16.34
C CYS A 700 -12.43 -14.26 -15.49
N THR A 701 -12.31 -14.01 -14.18
CA THR A 701 -11.47 -14.80 -13.29
C THR A 701 -12.24 -15.18 -12.03
N GLU A 702 -12.21 -16.46 -11.68
CA GLU A 702 -12.64 -16.94 -10.37
C GLU A 702 -11.60 -16.53 -9.34
N LEU A 703 -12.03 -15.88 -8.26
CA LEU A 703 -11.17 -15.37 -7.21
C LEU A 703 -10.93 -16.45 -6.15
N GLU A 704 -9.68 -16.66 -5.78
CA GLU A 704 -9.29 -17.69 -4.81
C GLU A 704 -9.64 -17.27 -3.38
N SER A 705 -9.64 -15.96 -3.11
CA SER A 705 -10.05 -15.39 -1.83
C SER A 705 -10.82 -14.09 -2.04
N PRO A 706 -11.84 -13.80 -1.19
CA PRO A 706 -12.44 -12.46 -1.13
C PRO A 706 -11.46 -11.39 -0.60
N THR A 707 -10.25 -11.79 -0.17
CA THR A 707 -9.15 -10.90 0.22
C THR A 707 -8.10 -10.73 -0.88
N ASP A 708 -8.41 -11.05 -2.14
CA ASP A 708 -7.44 -10.98 -3.24
C ASP A 708 -6.89 -9.55 -3.39
N SER A 709 -5.56 -9.45 -3.51
CA SER A 709 -4.76 -8.24 -3.29
C SER A 709 -4.55 -7.37 -4.54
N GLY A 710 -5.42 -7.52 -5.55
CA GLY A 710 -5.40 -6.66 -6.72
C GLY A 710 -5.80 -5.23 -6.35
N ARG A 711 -5.17 -4.23 -6.97
CA ARG A 711 -5.51 -2.81 -6.80
C ARG A 711 -5.93 -2.20 -8.12
N CYS A 712 -6.92 -1.33 -8.07
CA CYS A 712 -7.39 -0.59 -9.24
C CYS A 712 -7.61 0.87 -8.90
N PHE A 713 -6.77 1.75 -9.47
CA PHE A 713 -6.85 3.19 -9.27
C PHE A 713 -8.28 3.75 -9.43
N HIS A 714 -9.02 3.30 -10.45
CA HIS A 714 -10.36 3.83 -10.75
C HIS A 714 -11.44 3.38 -9.77
N CYS A 715 -11.33 2.16 -9.24
CA CYS A 715 -12.26 1.69 -8.22
C CYS A 715 -11.98 2.37 -6.88
N GLU A 716 -10.70 2.51 -6.50
CA GLU A 716 -10.27 3.26 -5.31
C GLU A 716 -10.75 4.71 -5.38
N TYR A 717 -10.47 5.40 -6.49
CA TYR A 717 -10.88 6.80 -6.68
C TYR A 717 -12.39 7.05 -6.56
N LYS A 718 -13.21 6.07 -6.95
CA LYS A 718 -14.67 6.14 -6.89
C LYS A 718 -15.26 5.54 -5.60
N GLY A 719 -14.42 5.04 -4.69
CA GLY A 719 -14.83 4.29 -3.49
C GLY A 719 -15.67 3.05 -3.80
N LYS A 720 -15.47 2.43 -4.95
CA LYS A 720 -16.17 1.20 -5.33
C LYS A 720 -15.39 0.01 -4.77
N LYS A 721 -15.96 -0.64 -3.75
CA LYS A 721 -15.42 -1.89 -3.20
C LYS A 721 -15.63 -3.04 -4.18
N ILE A 722 -14.65 -3.21 -5.07
CA ILE A 722 -14.53 -4.32 -6.03
C ILE A 722 -13.31 -5.11 -5.62
N VAL A 723 -13.44 -6.42 -5.47
CA VAL A 723 -12.33 -7.35 -5.27
C VAL A 723 -11.69 -7.65 -6.62
N HIS A 724 -10.42 -7.25 -6.78
CA HIS A 724 -9.64 -7.48 -7.99
C HIS A 724 -8.71 -8.67 -7.83
N PRO A 725 -8.48 -9.45 -8.91
CA PRO A 725 -7.60 -10.61 -8.85
C PRO A 725 -6.15 -10.18 -8.56
N ALA A 726 -5.47 -10.96 -7.73
CA ALA A 726 -4.05 -10.75 -7.43
C ALA A 726 -3.16 -10.96 -8.66
N VAL A 727 -3.60 -11.74 -9.65
CA VAL A 727 -2.89 -12.05 -10.90
C VAL A 727 -3.71 -11.71 -12.14
N GLY A 728 -3.05 -11.47 -13.27
CA GLY A 728 -3.69 -11.11 -14.53
C GLY A 728 -3.79 -9.61 -14.80
N THR A 729 -4.24 -9.24 -15.99
CA THR A 729 -4.26 -7.86 -16.47
C THR A 729 -5.68 -7.27 -16.47
N TYR A 730 -5.83 -6.05 -15.96
CA TYR A 730 -7.05 -5.24 -16.03
C TYR A 730 -6.69 -3.75 -15.95
N ARG A 731 -7.59 -2.87 -16.42
CA ARG A 731 -7.35 -1.43 -16.46
C ARG A 731 -7.34 -0.82 -15.07
N GLY A 732 -6.51 0.20 -14.86
CA GLY A 732 -6.33 0.82 -13.55
C GLY A 732 -5.33 0.10 -12.64
N ARG A 733 -4.75 -1.04 -13.06
CA ARG A 733 -3.77 -1.80 -12.27
C ARG A 733 -2.34 -1.24 -12.34
N GLU A 734 -1.90 -0.82 -13.52
CA GLU A 734 -0.49 -0.54 -13.80
C GLU A 734 -0.27 0.92 -14.16
N THR A 735 -0.66 1.31 -15.38
CA THR A 735 -0.42 2.62 -15.99
C THR A 735 -0.85 3.79 -15.10
N ASP A 736 -1.96 3.64 -14.39
CA ASP A 736 -2.52 4.69 -13.55
C ASP A 736 -1.66 4.95 -12.29
N PHE A 737 -1.08 3.91 -11.69
CA PHE A 737 -0.15 4.05 -10.57
C PHE A 737 1.23 4.51 -11.04
N GLU A 738 1.66 4.12 -12.24
CA GLU A 738 2.89 4.66 -12.86
C GLU A 738 2.76 6.17 -13.14
N GLU A 739 1.61 6.61 -13.66
CA GLU A 739 1.33 8.03 -13.87
C GLU A 739 1.20 8.81 -12.55
N LEU A 740 0.62 8.19 -11.52
CA LEU A 740 0.53 8.74 -10.16
C LEU A 740 1.94 8.95 -9.57
N SER A 741 2.80 7.93 -9.64
CA SER A 741 4.15 7.95 -9.06
C SER A 741 5.11 8.93 -9.73
N CYS A 742 4.95 9.20 -11.03
CA CYS A 742 5.71 10.23 -11.73
C CYS A 742 5.03 11.61 -11.74
N GLY A 743 3.95 11.81 -10.98
CA GLY A 743 3.28 13.11 -10.84
C GLY A 743 2.61 13.63 -12.11
N LYS A 744 2.29 12.75 -13.07
CA LYS A 744 1.56 13.11 -14.30
C LYS A 744 0.07 13.35 -14.03
N ARG A 745 -0.45 12.86 -12.90
CA ARG A 745 -1.84 13.05 -12.47
C ARG A 745 -1.97 14.28 -11.57
N LYS A 746 -3.17 14.89 -11.60
CA LYS A 746 -3.51 16.00 -10.69
C LYS A 746 -3.70 15.55 -9.25
N ILE A 747 -4.22 14.34 -9.08
CA ILE A 747 -4.46 13.70 -7.78
C ILE A 747 -3.19 12.96 -7.39
N ASP A 748 -2.79 13.08 -6.13
CA ASP A 748 -1.73 12.29 -5.49
C ASP A 748 -2.32 11.19 -4.60
N ASN A 749 -1.48 10.43 -3.90
CA ASN A 749 -1.92 9.34 -3.04
C ASN A 749 -2.88 9.80 -1.93
N GLU A 750 -2.61 10.94 -1.30
CA GLU A 750 -3.50 11.50 -0.29
C GLU A 750 -4.85 11.89 -0.90
N GLY A 751 -4.84 12.53 -2.08
CA GLY A 751 -6.06 12.83 -2.81
C GLY A 751 -6.87 11.59 -3.21
N LEU A 752 -6.21 10.46 -3.48
CA LEU A 752 -6.87 9.18 -3.75
C LEU A 752 -7.55 8.62 -2.50
N ILE A 753 -6.85 8.61 -1.36
CA ILE A 753 -7.39 8.17 -0.06
C ILE A 753 -8.58 9.06 0.35
N ILE A 754 -8.46 10.39 0.19
CA ILE A 754 -9.53 11.34 0.50
C ILE A 754 -10.74 11.13 -0.41
N ALA A 755 -10.54 10.92 -1.73
CA ALA A 755 -11.64 10.69 -2.66
C ALA A 755 -12.41 9.41 -2.35
N GLU A 756 -11.70 8.33 -2.00
CA GLU A 756 -12.31 7.09 -1.55
C GLU A 756 -13.10 7.30 -0.25
N LYS A 757 -12.49 7.94 0.75
CA LYS A 757 -13.11 8.25 2.03
C LYS A 757 -14.41 9.04 1.84
N MET A 758 -14.39 10.11 1.05
CA MET A 758 -15.57 10.92 0.73
C MET A 758 -16.70 10.09 0.09
N SER A 759 -16.35 9.08 -0.70
CA SER A 759 -17.32 8.22 -1.36
C SER A 759 -17.93 7.18 -0.40
N ILE A 760 -17.20 6.80 0.64
CA ILE A 760 -17.57 5.73 1.57
C ILE A 760 -18.29 6.27 2.82
N GLU A 761 -17.90 7.43 3.35
CA GLU A 761 -18.41 7.94 4.63
C GLU A 761 -19.83 8.51 4.58
N PHE A 762 -20.42 8.66 3.40
CA PHE A 762 -21.80 9.10 3.28
C PHE A 762 -22.76 8.02 3.79
N VAL A 763 -23.20 8.14 5.05
CA VAL A 763 -24.16 7.22 5.70
C VAL A 763 -25.60 7.70 5.70
N GLY A 764 -25.85 8.92 5.21
CA GLY A 764 -27.17 9.58 5.18
C GLY A 764 -28.12 9.10 4.09
N LEU A 765 -29.23 9.82 3.93
CA LEU A 765 -30.24 9.58 2.90
C LEU A 765 -29.72 10.03 1.52
N SER A 766 -29.81 9.14 0.53
CA SER A 766 -29.42 9.38 -0.87
C SER A 766 -30.65 9.20 -1.77
N SER A 767 -30.98 10.23 -2.55
CA SER A 767 -32.10 10.18 -3.50
C SER A 767 -31.93 9.10 -4.58
N GLU A 768 -30.68 8.80 -4.97
CA GLU A 768 -30.35 7.77 -5.96
C GLU A 768 -30.50 6.36 -5.39
N GLU A 769 -30.04 6.13 -4.16
CA GLU A 769 -29.94 4.80 -3.56
C GLU A 769 -31.17 4.41 -2.75
N ASP A 770 -31.67 5.30 -1.89
CA ASP A 770 -32.86 5.02 -1.08
C ASP A 770 -34.14 5.05 -1.93
N GLY A 771 -34.13 5.83 -3.02
CA GLY A 771 -35.22 5.81 -4.00
C GLY A 771 -35.40 4.45 -4.68
N LEU A 772 -34.34 3.63 -4.76
CA LEU A 772 -34.42 2.30 -5.36
C LEU A 772 -35.33 1.34 -4.58
N TYR A 773 -35.35 1.46 -3.24
CA TYR A 773 -36.12 0.61 -2.33
C TYR A 773 -37.17 1.42 -1.56
N PHE A 774 -37.63 2.53 -2.12
CA PHE A 774 -38.63 3.39 -1.51
C PHE A 774 -39.93 2.61 -1.30
N ASP A 775 -40.35 2.50 -0.04
CA ASP A 775 -41.61 1.91 0.37
C ASP A 775 -42.54 3.00 0.94
N PRO A 776 -43.67 3.30 0.27
CA PRO A 776 -44.58 4.35 0.67
C PRO A 776 -45.33 4.05 1.99
N SER A 777 -45.17 2.87 2.60
CA SER A 777 -45.73 2.60 3.94
C SER A 777 -44.71 2.74 5.07
N MET A 778 -43.41 2.67 4.77
CA MET A 778 -42.35 2.59 5.79
C MET A 778 -41.36 3.75 5.75
N ASP A 779 -41.13 4.36 4.60
CA ASP A 779 -39.99 5.26 4.39
C ASP A 779 -40.33 6.74 4.62
N TYR A 780 -40.80 7.05 5.83
CA TYR A 780 -41.21 8.39 6.25
C TYR A 780 -40.08 9.43 6.07
N ASP A 781 -38.91 9.19 6.65
CA ASP A 781 -37.80 10.15 6.66
C ASP A 781 -37.28 10.45 5.25
N PHE A 782 -37.22 9.41 4.39
CA PHE A 782 -36.85 9.58 2.99
C PHE A 782 -37.87 10.42 2.23
N ALA A 783 -39.17 10.15 2.40
CA ALA A 783 -40.22 10.89 1.71
C ALA A 783 -40.24 12.37 2.11
N VAL A 784 -40.07 12.66 3.41
CA VAL A 784 -39.96 14.05 3.92
C VAL A 784 -38.71 14.72 3.35
N GLY A 785 -37.55 14.08 3.46
CA GLY A 785 -36.28 14.65 3.00
C GLY A 785 -36.27 14.95 1.51
N LEU A 786 -36.76 14.03 0.68
CA LEU A 786 -36.79 14.21 -0.77
C LEU A 786 -37.82 15.28 -1.19
N ASN A 787 -38.98 15.33 -0.54
CA ASN A 787 -39.96 16.39 -0.81
C ASN A 787 -39.38 17.77 -0.50
N ASN A 788 -38.72 17.93 0.65
CA ASN A 788 -38.10 19.20 1.03
C ASN A 788 -37.01 19.61 0.04
N LEU A 789 -36.13 18.68 -0.35
CA LEU A 789 -35.07 18.94 -1.33
C LEU A 789 -35.62 19.47 -2.66
N VAL A 790 -36.68 18.84 -3.18
CA VAL A 790 -37.32 19.26 -4.44
C VAL A 790 -37.98 20.63 -4.31
N MET A 791 -38.58 20.92 -3.15
CA MET A 791 -39.20 22.23 -2.91
C MET A 791 -38.15 23.34 -2.84
N GLU A 792 -37.04 23.11 -2.15
CA GLU A 792 -35.91 24.06 -2.05
C GLU A 792 -35.29 24.33 -3.43
N GLU A 793 -35.13 23.31 -4.27
CA GLU A 793 -34.59 23.47 -5.63
C GLU A 793 -35.54 24.28 -6.53
N GLU A 794 -36.85 24.04 -6.45
CA GLU A 794 -37.86 24.81 -7.19
C GLU A 794 -37.95 26.26 -6.70
N GLU A 795 -37.80 26.52 -5.40
CA GLU A 795 -37.72 27.86 -4.84
C GLU A 795 -36.46 28.60 -5.31
N ALA A 796 -35.29 27.98 -5.21
CA ALA A 796 -34.03 28.54 -5.72
C ALA A 796 -34.10 28.85 -7.23
N ARG A 797 -34.74 27.98 -8.02
CA ARG A 797 -34.93 28.18 -9.46
C ARG A 797 -35.85 29.37 -9.77
N LYS A 798 -36.91 29.57 -8.96
CA LYS A 798 -37.80 30.74 -9.08
C LYS A 798 -37.10 32.04 -8.70
N GLU A 799 -36.29 32.04 -7.65
CA GLU A 799 -35.48 33.20 -7.25
C GLU A 799 -34.45 33.58 -8.32
N LEU A 800 -33.82 32.59 -8.97
CA LEU A 800 -32.86 32.79 -10.06
C LEU A 800 -33.49 33.29 -11.37
N LEU A 801 -34.74 32.87 -11.67
CA LEU A 801 -35.40 33.20 -12.93
C LEU A 801 -36.13 34.55 -12.91
N GLY A 802 -36.43 35.12 -11.75
CA GLY A 802 -37.07 36.43 -11.60
C GLY A 802 -38.48 36.52 -12.19
N GLU A 803 -39.39 37.17 -11.48
CA GLU A 803 -40.69 37.55 -12.03
C GLU A 803 -40.47 38.49 -13.24
N ASN A 804 -40.53 37.97 -14.47
CA ASN A 804 -41.06 38.59 -15.70
C ASN A 804 -40.46 37.97 -16.98
N LEU A 805 -41.15 36.98 -17.57
CA LEU A 805 -41.24 36.82 -19.03
C LEU A 805 -42.49 35.96 -19.37
N PRO A 806 -43.29 36.33 -20.40
CA PRO A 806 -44.48 35.59 -20.78
C PRO A 806 -44.10 34.27 -21.50
N PRO A 807 -45.03 33.30 -21.62
CA PRO A 807 -44.72 31.97 -22.13
C PRO A 807 -44.52 32.04 -23.64
N THR A 808 -43.27 32.09 -24.10
CA THR A 808 -42.93 31.74 -25.47
C THR A 808 -42.40 30.33 -25.50
N ASP A 809 -43.10 29.49 -26.26
CA ASP A 809 -42.70 28.17 -26.72
C ASP A 809 -41.25 28.20 -27.22
N MET A 810 -40.32 27.68 -26.42
CA MET A 810 -39.05 27.17 -26.91
C MET A 810 -38.94 25.70 -26.51
N PRO A 811 -38.69 24.79 -27.46
CA PRO A 811 -38.39 23.41 -27.15
C PRO A 811 -36.99 23.38 -26.54
N ILE A 812 -36.90 23.46 -25.22
CA ILE A 812 -35.64 23.30 -24.50
C ILE A 812 -35.40 21.79 -24.41
N GLU A 813 -34.39 21.31 -25.14
CA GLU A 813 -33.83 19.97 -24.98
C GLU A 813 -33.50 19.74 -23.50
N THR A 814 -34.32 18.93 -22.85
CA THR A 814 -34.29 18.61 -21.43
C THR A 814 -33.15 17.66 -21.05
N GLU A 815 -32.29 17.31 -22.01
CA GLU A 815 -31.10 16.48 -21.81
C GLU A 815 -29.87 17.27 -21.35
N LEU A 816 -29.69 18.53 -21.76
CA LEU A 816 -28.47 19.26 -21.44
C LEU A 816 -28.49 19.94 -20.05
N LEU A 817 -29.68 20.30 -19.55
CA LEU A 817 -29.86 20.98 -18.26
C LEU A 817 -29.84 20.03 -17.06
N ALA A 818 -30.20 18.75 -17.25
CA ALA A 818 -30.12 17.75 -16.20
C ALA A 818 -28.67 17.26 -15.95
N GLU A 819 -27.82 17.29 -16.99
CA GLU A 819 -26.38 17.04 -16.83
C GLU A 819 -25.67 18.24 -16.17
N THR A 820 -26.08 19.47 -16.50
CA THR A 820 -25.48 20.67 -15.87
C THR A 820 -25.89 20.87 -14.42
N THR A 821 -27.10 20.50 -13.98
CA THR A 821 -27.46 20.56 -12.55
C THR A 821 -26.76 19.47 -11.73
N GLN A 822 -26.51 18.29 -12.32
CA GLN A 822 -25.78 17.21 -11.66
C GLN A 822 -24.28 17.53 -11.52
N ASP A 823 -23.66 18.15 -12.54
CA ASP A 823 -22.27 18.62 -12.48
C ASP A 823 -22.12 19.85 -11.56
N VAL A 824 -23.09 20.77 -11.53
CA VAL A 824 -23.08 21.94 -10.64
C VAL A 824 -23.32 21.55 -9.17
N LEU A 825 -24.15 20.54 -8.88
CA LEU A 825 -24.27 19.99 -7.52
C LEU A 825 -22.97 19.31 -7.07
N GLN A 826 -22.26 18.63 -7.98
CA GLN A 826 -20.99 17.98 -7.69
C GLN A 826 -19.84 19.01 -7.51
N ASP A 827 -19.85 20.12 -8.26
CA ASP A 827 -18.90 21.23 -8.11
C ASP A 827 -19.22 22.14 -6.90
N CYS A 828 -20.49 22.35 -6.54
CA CYS A 828 -20.88 23.01 -5.29
C CYS A 828 -20.48 22.18 -4.06
N HIS A 829 -20.58 20.84 -4.14
CA HIS A 829 -20.01 19.94 -3.14
C HIS A 829 -18.50 20.14 -3.00
N ARG A 830 -17.79 20.42 -4.09
CA ARG A 830 -16.34 20.69 -4.09
C ARG A 830 -15.98 22.06 -3.50
N HIS A 831 -16.83 23.07 -3.65
CA HIS A 831 -16.56 24.42 -3.17
C HIS A 831 -16.91 24.65 -1.70
N LEU A 832 -17.90 23.95 -1.15
CA LEU A 832 -18.19 23.97 0.30
C LEU A 832 -17.14 23.20 1.13
N ILE A 833 -16.38 22.29 0.52
CA ILE A 833 -15.36 21.46 1.18
C ILE A 833 -14.00 22.19 1.37
N LEU A 834 -13.80 23.38 0.80
CA LEU A 834 -12.56 24.16 0.98
C LEU A 834 -12.56 25.08 2.23
N GLN A 835 -13.60 25.04 3.07
CA GLN A 835 -13.70 25.83 4.32
C GLN A 835 -13.96 24.99 5.59
N CYS A 836 -13.77 23.67 5.54
CA CYS A 836 -13.59 22.80 6.71
C CYS A 836 -12.23 22.12 6.60
#